data_AF-A0A849WJ75-F1
#
_entry.id   AF-A0A849WJ75-F1
#
_cell.length_a   1.000
_cell.length_b   1.000
_cell.length_c   1.000
_cell.angle_alpha   90.00
_cell.angle_beta   90.00
_cell.angle_gamma   90.00
#
_symmetry.space_group_name_H-M   'P 1'
#
loop_
_entity.id
_entity.type
_entity.pdbx_description
1 polymer ?
#
loop_
_entity_poly.entity_id
_entity_poly.type
_entity_poly.pdbx_seq_one_letter_code
_entity_poly.pdbx_strand_id
1 'polypeptide(L)'
;MSQKLIFKTLSLLVIFFSFGCNPKLNKRHFFPNENINKPALEQIDSLEQPDENSSKLKLNWNGISKTSEVNEVITNYLLLSQKLADERLRGIAINLYNKLNKEPISLGSSVENTPFFDLFKSKAIPEVKAEVKKVENEIDADLKKVKLEVNNVVTSKKLSTTLTFSESVETLDRILTQIEKNFEKLILYPEFKNELLNQFKEEKKNNLNYLYAYSEDIKQTKELTFLLSQIDLLAKEYSYHFDSETKNILQRAKKLALKIDNVTDSDSALSALIEVWLFLDKNDRITEIKPISEPLYDFLNSRTDEEVKCLVDQSCSGLWDSLMKNLFILPKINTYGIQNIKVKLNERSYEIAYGILSEKFFVVVKNINQRINSMIEKGVLKGKQKLVKIKSNINNYLITQFTDWLKKNINSEKIKLMTFQWPQVQINKSTSGLTFTPINRDDSIDKETIGSYFQLSKAILTKAKLKDSSLKKVLYEQLNLFFSLGGIPDEFPATSIYRSGLIKNLIDPSKPFELTAALSSSDPFSLSDKIYLSSSYTSRKSSNANINLSAKSTALYVLGLIDLVDYYRDWEKNNFDTLLGNVTSSEVFGTEKSVKEQSLFSKAKFFGFLTSHLATVLSNFNKKFTPIGLIDSDNKLLWSNQLAQSTNNAFLYSVFVNIENGTRSEVMNLEDMGLLIEVLAKLVETVDGIEKTQFVEFLKPQPSLDGKSVVQLINENINKVSKAFIPLGNTIANKMKDINSEKEKGLIFNRITTTTFSDRSLNYKLNDQLIALEALLTVYEKTRIQSYLWAALEIFNYLQKFYDPKTNYYNYYNQEPTVPTALRLVKSLLRIKPYLSKSEQVILDERIRLLKQALLIVF
;
A
#
# COMPACT_ATOMS: atom_id res chain seq x y z
N MET A 1 -6.16 -0.92 23.59
CA MET A 1 -7.61 -1.17 23.76
C MET A 1 -8.20 -2.06 22.64
N SER A 2 -7.37 -2.84 21.92
CA SER A 2 -7.77 -3.88 20.96
C SER A 2 -8.06 -5.24 21.61
N GLN A 3 -8.25 -5.24 22.94
CA GLN A 3 -8.14 -6.40 23.84
C GLN A 3 -9.50 -6.95 24.31
N LYS A 4 -10.61 -6.53 23.71
CA LYS A 4 -11.94 -7.14 23.96
C LYS A 4 -12.50 -7.87 22.74
N LEU A 5 -11.90 -7.66 21.56
CA LEU A 5 -12.46 -8.04 20.25
C LEU A 5 -12.07 -9.46 19.78
N ILE A 6 -10.98 -10.00 20.33
CA ILE A 6 -10.48 -11.37 20.01
C ILE A 6 -11.08 -12.42 20.97
N PHE A 7 -11.91 -11.98 21.93
CA PHE A 7 -12.11 -12.72 23.17
C PHE A 7 -13.52 -13.29 23.40
N LYS A 8 -14.41 -13.08 22.42
CA LYS A 8 -15.54 -13.99 22.16
C LYS A 8 -15.25 -14.92 20.96
N THR A 9 -14.09 -14.75 20.31
CA THR A 9 -13.77 -15.19 18.96
C THR A 9 -13.52 -16.68 18.81
N LEU A 10 -13.57 -17.42 19.90
CA LEU A 10 -13.32 -18.85 19.85
C LEU A 10 -14.27 -19.72 20.67
N SER A 11 -15.49 -19.24 20.83
CA SER A 11 -16.68 -20.09 20.99
C SER A 11 -16.89 -21.04 19.80
N LEU A 12 -16.00 -21.02 18.81
CA LEU A 12 -16.18 -21.68 17.54
C LEU A 12 -15.79 -23.13 17.47
N LEU A 13 -14.93 -23.53 18.39
CA LEU A 13 -14.90 -24.93 18.69
C LEU A 13 -16.20 -25.31 19.39
N VAL A 14 -16.67 -24.59 20.41
CA VAL A 14 -17.95 -24.89 21.07
C VAL A 14 -19.14 -25.06 20.08
N ILE A 15 -19.09 -24.41 18.92
CA ILE A 15 -20.07 -24.50 17.81
C ILE A 15 -20.06 -25.86 17.07
N PHE A 16 -18.92 -26.56 16.96
CA PHE A 16 -18.89 -28.00 16.63
C PHE A 16 -19.09 -28.91 17.87
N PHE A 17 -19.11 -28.38 19.10
CA PHE A 17 -19.26 -29.17 20.33
C PHE A 17 -20.64 -29.19 20.96
N SER A 18 -21.62 -28.49 20.37
CA SER A 18 -23.03 -28.86 20.50
C SER A 18 -23.36 -30.19 19.80
N PHE A 19 -22.49 -30.72 18.92
CA PHE A 19 -22.54 -32.11 18.45
C PHE A 19 -22.08 -33.12 19.53
N GLY A 20 -21.62 -32.62 20.68
CA GLY A 20 -20.93 -33.36 21.72
C GLY A 20 -21.66 -33.45 23.06
N CYS A 21 -22.99 -33.30 23.11
CA CYS A 21 -23.76 -33.92 24.18
C CYS A 21 -23.69 -35.44 23.99
N ASN A 22 -22.62 -35.98 24.56
CA ASN A 22 -22.24 -37.36 24.85
C ASN A 22 -23.17 -38.51 24.38
N PRO A 23 -23.02 -39.09 23.18
CA PRO A 23 -23.32 -40.50 23.05
C PRO A 23 -22.26 -41.21 23.88
N LYS A 24 -22.69 -41.87 24.96
CA LYS A 24 -21.95 -43.03 25.44
C LYS A 24 -21.83 -43.93 24.22
N LEU A 25 -20.63 -43.99 23.62
CA LEU A 25 -20.24 -45.15 22.85
C LEU A 25 -20.41 -46.29 23.84
N ASN A 26 -21.56 -46.97 23.78
CA ASN A 26 -21.68 -48.25 24.44
C ASN A 26 -20.49 -49.03 23.90
N LYS A 27 -19.55 -49.37 24.78
CA LYS A 27 -18.56 -50.42 24.55
C LYS A 27 -19.31 -51.75 24.40
N ARG A 28 -20.29 -51.85 23.50
CA ARG A 28 -20.36 -53.06 22.72
C ARG A 28 -19.13 -52.97 21.85
N HIS A 29 -18.10 -53.68 22.27
CA HIS A 29 -17.05 -54.08 21.35
C HIS A 29 -17.76 -54.63 20.11
N PHE A 30 -17.91 -53.80 19.09
CA PHE A 30 -17.83 -54.30 17.73
C PHE A 30 -16.37 -54.72 17.60
N PHE A 31 -16.02 -55.86 18.19
CA PHE A 31 -15.15 -56.77 17.49
C PHE A 31 -16.00 -57.14 16.28
N PRO A 32 -15.73 -56.63 15.06
CA PRO A 32 -16.12 -57.44 13.93
C PRO A 32 -15.43 -58.77 14.22
N ASN A 33 -16.19 -59.85 14.38
CA ASN A 33 -15.61 -61.16 14.19
C ASN A 33 -14.85 -61.03 12.86
N GLU A 34 -13.52 -61.18 12.87
CA GLU A 34 -12.68 -60.88 11.69
C GLU A 34 -13.12 -61.68 10.45
N ASN A 35 -13.98 -62.69 10.64
CA ASN A 35 -14.56 -63.54 9.60
C ASN A 35 -16.06 -63.33 9.32
N ILE A 36 -16.75 -62.36 9.93
CA ILE A 36 -18.19 -62.13 9.69
C ILE A 36 -18.43 -60.65 9.33
N ASN A 37 -18.82 -60.42 8.07
CA ASN A 37 -19.17 -59.13 7.44
C ASN A 37 -18.07 -58.37 6.68
N LYS A 38 -17.02 -59.02 6.16
CA LYS A 38 -16.47 -58.50 4.90
C LYS A 38 -17.56 -58.78 3.86
N PRO A 39 -18.16 -57.77 3.20
CA PRO A 39 -19.04 -58.06 2.08
C PRO A 39 -18.26 -58.96 1.11
N ALA A 40 -18.93 -59.93 0.51
CA ALA A 40 -18.37 -60.65 -0.62
C ALA A 40 -18.19 -59.62 -1.74
N LEU A 41 -17.08 -58.89 -1.70
CA LEU A 41 -16.61 -58.10 -2.82
C LEU A 41 -16.48 -59.14 -3.93
N GLU A 42 -17.39 -59.11 -4.90
CA GLU A 42 -17.18 -59.85 -6.14
C GLU A 42 -15.76 -59.47 -6.58
N GLN A 43 -14.87 -60.46 -6.56
CA GLN A 43 -13.62 -60.32 -7.28
C GLN A 43 -14.08 -60.13 -8.72
N ILE A 44 -14.09 -58.88 -9.17
CA ILE A 44 -14.10 -58.64 -10.60
C ILE A 44 -12.83 -59.33 -11.08
N ASP A 45 -13.01 -60.32 -11.96
CA ASP A 45 -11.90 -60.94 -12.70
C ASP A 45 -10.93 -59.83 -13.10
N SER A 46 -9.64 -60.03 -12.82
CA SER A 46 -8.52 -59.09 -13.03
C SER A 46 -8.89 -57.79 -13.76
N LEU A 47 -8.77 -56.63 -13.08
CA LEU A 47 -9.00 -55.29 -13.67
C LEU A 47 -8.56 -55.26 -15.14
N GLU A 48 -9.44 -54.82 -16.04
CA GLU A 48 -9.11 -54.81 -17.46
C GLU A 48 -7.82 -54.02 -17.73
N GLN A 49 -6.90 -54.63 -18.48
CA GLN A 49 -5.66 -53.98 -18.86
C GLN A 49 -5.97 -52.84 -19.84
N PRO A 50 -5.34 -51.67 -19.69
CA PRO A 50 -5.41 -50.63 -20.70
C PRO A 50 -4.84 -51.10 -22.03
N ASP A 51 -5.42 -50.63 -23.14
CA ASP A 51 -4.91 -50.89 -24.49
C ASP A 51 -4.03 -49.72 -24.94
N GLU A 52 -2.72 -49.94 -25.05
CA GLU A 52 -1.74 -48.93 -25.50
C GLU A 52 -1.91 -48.54 -26.98
N ASN A 53 -2.54 -49.40 -27.79
CA ASN A 53 -2.79 -49.15 -29.21
C ASN A 53 -4.10 -48.41 -29.47
N SER A 54 -4.85 -48.10 -28.41
CA SER A 54 -6.16 -47.49 -28.52
C SER A 54 -6.08 -46.01 -28.93
N SER A 55 -7.20 -45.47 -29.43
CA SER A 55 -7.24 -44.08 -29.85
C SER A 55 -6.98 -43.15 -28.67
N LYS A 56 -6.10 -42.14 -28.85
CA LYS A 56 -5.80 -41.16 -27.79
C LYS A 56 -7.09 -40.55 -27.26
N LEU A 57 -7.35 -40.74 -25.98
CA LEU A 57 -8.47 -40.11 -25.26
C LEU A 57 -8.48 -38.61 -25.53
N LYS A 58 -9.60 -38.12 -26.09
CA LYS A 58 -9.82 -36.69 -26.33
C LYS A 58 -10.62 -36.11 -25.19
N LEU A 59 -10.05 -35.13 -24.50
CA LEU A 59 -10.72 -34.39 -23.45
C LEU A 59 -11.30 -33.09 -24.00
N ASN A 60 -12.57 -32.83 -23.68
CA ASN A 60 -13.26 -31.58 -24.02
C ASN A 60 -13.13 -30.55 -22.88
N TRP A 61 -12.89 -29.28 -23.25
CA TRP A 61 -13.00 -28.14 -22.34
C TRP A 61 -13.24 -26.87 -23.18
N ASN A 62 -14.50 -26.59 -23.45
CA ASN A 62 -14.98 -25.48 -24.27
C ASN A 62 -16.40 -25.09 -23.83
N GLY A 63 -16.77 -23.82 -23.99
CA GLY A 63 -18.10 -23.32 -23.61
C GLY A 63 -18.10 -22.48 -22.34
N ILE A 64 -19.30 -22.28 -21.79
CA ILE A 64 -19.51 -21.48 -20.58
C ILE A 64 -19.16 -22.33 -19.35
N SER A 65 -18.27 -21.82 -18.50
CA SER A 65 -17.94 -22.46 -17.22
C SER A 65 -17.94 -21.42 -16.11
N LYS A 66 -18.18 -21.87 -14.87
CA LYS A 66 -17.98 -21.03 -13.69
C LYS A 66 -16.49 -20.76 -13.52
N THR A 67 -16.14 -19.54 -13.14
CA THR A 67 -14.74 -19.21 -12.86
C THR A 67 -14.19 -20.05 -11.69
N SER A 68 -15.06 -20.47 -10.76
CA SER A 68 -14.69 -21.39 -9.68
C SER A 68 -14.17 -22.74 -10.17
N GLU A 69 -14.79 -23.31 -11.21
CA GLU A 69 -14.37 -24.57 -11.83
C GLU A 69 -13.03 -24.41 -12.56
N VAL A 70 -12.81 -23.27 -13.22
CA VAL A 70 -11.51 -22.95 -13.84
C VAL A 70 -10.41 -22.83 -12.78
N ASN A 71 -10.69 -22.15 -11.66
CA ASN A 71 -9.78 -22.06 -10.53
C ASN A 71 -9.44 -23.45 -9.96
N GLU A 72 -10.44 -24.33 -9.86
CA GLU A 72 -10.28 -25.71 -9.40
C GLU A 72 -9.41 -26.53 -10.38
N VAL A 73 -9.63 -26.42 -11.69
CA VAL A 73 -8.82 -27.08 -12.73
C VAL A 73 -7.35 -26.70 -12.59
N ILE A 74 -7.04 -25.40 -12.48
CA ILE A 74 -5.67 -24.91 -12.32
C ILE A 74 -5.06 -25.44 -11.01
N THR A 75 -5.82 -25.40 -9.92
CA THR A 75 -5.40 -25.91 -8.61
C THR A 75 -5.10 -27.41 -8.65
N ASN A 76 -5.95 -28.20 -9.32
CA ASN A 76 -5.78 -29.64 -9.49
C ASN A 76 -4.56 -29.99 -10.36
N TYR A 77 -4.29 -29.23 -11.44
CA TYR A 77 -3.05 -29.39 -12.18
C TYR A 77 -1.81 -29.14 -11.31
N LEU A 78 -1.81 -28.09 -10.47
CA LEU A 78 -0.70 -27.83 -9.55
C LEU A 78 -0.53 -28.95 -8.51
N LEU A 79 -1.63 -29.41 -7.91
CA LEU A 79 -1.64 -30.51 -6.96
C LEU A 79 -1.09 -31.80 -7.58
N LEU A 80 -1.57 -32.18 -8.76
CA LEU A 80 -1.09 -33.36 -9.47
C LEU A 80 0.36 -33.23 -9.92
N SER A 81 0.79 -32.04 -10.36
CA SER A 81 2.20 -31.79 -10.72
C SER A 81 3.14 -32.07 -9.55
N GLN A 82 2.74 -31.75 -8.33
CA GLN A 82 3.51 -32.03 -7.13
C GLN A 82 3.45 -33.52 -6.76
N LYS A 83 2.25 -34.11 -6.75
CA LYS A 83 2.03 -35.51 -6.36
C LYS A 83 2.72 -36.50 -7.32
N LEU A 84 2.81 -36.16 -8.60
CA LEU A 84 3.44 -36.98 -9.64
C LEU A 84 4.85 -36.50 -10.04
N ALA A 85 5.36 -35.44 -9.40
CA ALA A 85 6.62 -34.79 -9.76
C ALA A 85 6.76 -34.46 -11.26
N ASP A 86 5.70 -33.97 -11.91
CA ASP A 86 5.66 -33.68 -13.35
C ASP A 86 5.62 -32.17 -13.63
N GLU A 87 6.76 -31.61 -14.05
CA GLU A 87 6.92 -30.18 -14.35
C GLU A 87 6.06 -29.70 -15.53
N ARG A 88 5.66 -30.59 -16.45
CA ARG A 88 4.83 -30.22 -17.61
C ARG A 88 3.41 -29.88 -17.18
N LEU A 89 2.84 -30.65 -16.25
CA LEU A 89 1.53 -30.34 -15.64
C LEU A 89 1.57 -28.99 -14.91
N ARG A 90 2.69 -28.68 -14.26
CA ARG A 90 2.88 -27.37 -13.62
C ARG A 90 2.94 -26.25 -14.67
N GLY A 91 3.67 -26.45 -15.76
CA GLY A 91 3.72 -25.51 -16.89
C GLY A 91 2.35 -25.21 -17.47
N ILE A 92 1.50 -26.23 -17.64
CA ILE A 92 0.09 -26.07 -18.04
C ILE A 92 -0.66 -25.20 -17.04
N ALA A 93 -0.59 -25.52 -15.75
CA ALA A 93 -1.29 -24.75 -14.71
C ALA A 93 -0.90 -23.26 -14.71
N ILE A 94 0.41 -22.99 -14.80
CA ILE A 94 0.94 -21.61 -14.86
C ILE A 94 0.47 -20.90 -16.14
N ASN A 95 0.47 -21.59 -17.28
CA ASN A 95 -0.02 -21.01 -18.53
C ASN A 95 -1.51 -20.66 -18.43
N LEU A 96 -2.34 -21.56 -17.92
CA LEU A 96 -3.77 -21.31 -17.68
C LEU A 96 -3.99 -20.15 -16.70
N TYR A 97 -3.26 -20.13 -15.58
CA TYR A 97 -3.30 -19.04 -14.61
C TYR A 97 -2.93 -17.68 -15.22
N ASN A 98 -1.86 -17.64 -16.02
CA ASN A 98 -1.42 -16.42 -16.70
C ASN A 98 -2.42 -15.97 -17.76
N LYS A 99 -3.03 -16.89 -18.50
CA LYS A 99 -4.08 -16.59 -19.49
C LYS A 99 -5.34 -16.06 -18.81
N LEU A 100 -5.76 -16.70 -17.72
CA LEU A 100 -6.89 -16.26 -16.90
C LEU A 100 -6.64 -14.81 -16.45
N ASN A 101 -5.51 -14.50 -15.82
CA ASN A 101 -5.24 -13.15 -15.26
C ASN A 101 -4.77 -12.07 -16.26
N LYS A 102 -4.53 -12.41 -17.52
CA LYS A 102 -4.23 -11.42 -18.58
C LYS A 102 -5.49 -10.75 -19.10
N GLU A 103 -6.61 -11.46 -19.05
CA GLU A 103 -7.89 -11.01 -19.56
C GLU A 103 -8.59 -10.13 -18.51
N PRO A 104 -9.55 -9.24 -18.88
CA PRO A 104 -10.31 -8.42 -17.94
C PRO A 104 -11.38 -9.25 -17.20
N ILE A 105 -11.02 -10.47 -16.80
CA ILE A 105 -11.83 -11.40 -16.01
C ILE A 105 -12.03 -10.93 -14.57
N SER A 106 -11.44 -9.79 -14.20
CA SER A 106 -11.56 -9.21 -12.87
C SER A 106 -11.82 -7.73 -12.90
N LEU A 107 -12.51 -7.24 -11.88
CA LEU A 107 -12.54 -5.82 -11.55
C LEU A 107 -11.12 -5.41 -11.13
N GLY A 108 -10.50 -4.49 -11.86
CA GLY A 108 -9.20 -3.93 -11.51
C GLY A 108 -9.38 -2.64 -10.72
N SER A 109 -8.63 -2.47 -9.63
CA SER A 109 -8.65 -1.24 -8.83
C SER A 109 -7.26 -0.63 -8.71
N SER A 110 -7.21 0.70 -8.64
CA SER A 110 -6.00 1.43 -8.31
C SER A 110 -5.67 1.27 -6.84
N VAL A 111 -4.39 1.38 -6.50
CA VAL A 111 -3.86 1.05 -5.18
C VAL A 111 -4.52 1.88 -4.06
N GLU A 112 -4.78 3.16 -4.33
CA GLU A 112 -5.38 4.09 -3.37
C GLU A 112 -6.81 3.71 -2.95
N ASN A 113 -7.48 2.86 -3.74
CA ASN A 113 -8.82 2.38 -3.49
C ASN A 113 -8.84 0.99 -2.81
N THR A 114 -7.66 0.45 -2.47
CA THR A 114 -7.56 -0.88 -1.88
C THR A 114 -7.70 -0.86 -0.35
N PRO A 115 -8.40 -1.86 0.26
CA PRO A 115 -8.51 -1.95 1.71
C PRO A 115 -7.15 -2.01 2.42
N PHE A 116 -6.15 -2.63 1.78
CA PHE A 116 -4.81 -2.69 2.33
C PHE A 116 -4.13 -1.31 2.42
N PHE A 117 -4.31 -0.47 1.40
CA PHE A 117 -3.78 0.90 1.44
C PHE A 117 -4.45 1.73 2.55
N ASP A 118 -5.75 1.53 2.79
CA ASP A 118 -6.43 2.19 3.91
C ASP A 118 -5.87 1.76 5.28
N LEU A 119 -5.57 0.47 5.44
CA LEU A 119 -4.87 -0.06 6.63
C LEU A 119 -3.50 0.61 6.80
N PHE A 120 -2.70 0.66 5.74
CA PHE A 120 -1.39 1.33 5.75
C PHE A 120 -1.53 2.80 6.14
N LYS A 121 -2.45 3.52 5.49
CA LYS A 121 -2.76 4.93 5.75
C LYS A 121 -3.16 5.19 7.21
N SER A 122 -3.99 4.32 7.79
CA SER A 122 -4.42 4.45 9.19
C SER A 122 -3.28 4.42 10.20
N LYS A 123 -2.18 3.72 9.87
CA LYS A 123 -0.97 3.63 10.70
C LYS A 123 0.06 4.71 10.35
N ALA A 124 0.24 4.98 9.07
CA ALA A 124 1.26 5.90 8.58
C ALA A 124 0.91 7.38 8.82
N ILE A 125 -0.37 7.78 8.76
CA ILE A 125 -0.75 9.19 8.96
C ILE A 125 -0.29 9.74 10.32
N PRO A 126 -0.56 9.09 11.47
CA PRO A 126 -0.09 9.57 12.76
C PRO A 126 1.43 9.69 12.84
N GLU A 127 2.16 8.71 12.30
CA GLU A 127 3.62 8.68 12.30
C GLU A 127 4.21 9.80 11.43
N VAL A 128 3.73 9.97 10.21
CA VAL A 128 4.15 11.06 9.32
C VAL A 128 3.84 12.43 9.93
N LYS A 129 2.67 12.59 10.58
CA LYS A 129 2.35 13.84 11.30
C LYS A 129 3.32 14.12 12.44
N ALA A 130 3.69 13.10 13.20
CA ALA A 130 4.63 13.23 14.31
C ALA A 130 6.02 13.59 13.80
N GLU A 131 6.51 12.91 12.76
CA GLU A 131 7.84 13.16 12.20
C GLU A 131 7.92 14.53 11.50
N VAL A 132 6.90 14.92 10.72
CA VAL A 132 6.83 16.27 10.11
C VAL A 132 6.88 17.34 11.20
N LYS A 133 6.17 17.16 12.32
CA LYS A 133 6.20 18.10 13.44
C LYS A 133 7.58 18.12 14.13
N LYS A 134 8.22 16.97 14.26
CA LYS A 134 9.56 16.86 14.84
C LYS A 134 10.60 17.59 13.97
N VAL A 135 10.62 17.32 12.67
CA VAL A 135 11.51 18.01 11.71
C VAL A 135 11.21 19.51 11.66
N GLU A 136 9.94 19.91 11.72
CA GLU A 136 9.54 21.34 11.79
C GLU A 136 10.14 22.02 13.04
N ASN A 137 10.08 21.37 14.21
CA ASN A 137 10.68 21.86 15.45
C ASN A 137 12.22 21.88 15.42
N GLU A 138 12.86 20.88 14.82
CA GLU A 138 14.32 20.83 14.65
C GLU A 138 14.81 21.98 13.76
N ILE A 139 14.13 22.22 12.63
CA ILE A 139 14.42 23.36 11.76
C ILE A 139 14.24 24.70 12.50
N ASP A 140 13.20 24.85 13.33
CA ASP A 140 12.99 26.07 14.12
C ASP A 140 14.07 26.29 15.19
N ALA A 141 14.52 25.22 15.83
CA ALA A 141 15.62 25.28 16.80
C ALA A 141 16.94 25.65 16.10
N ASP A 142 17.22 25.04 14.95
CA ASP A 142 18.42 25.30 14.16
C ASP A 142 18.44 26.70 13.56
N LEU A 143 17.29 27.22 13.13
CA LEU A 143 17.14 28.62 12.70
C LEU A 143 17.53 29.59 13.84
N LYS A 144 17.11 29.32 15.08
CA LYS A 144 17.49 30.14 16.23
C LYS A 144 19.00 30.11 16.47
N LYS A 145 19.64 28.94 16.38
CA LYS A 145 21.11 28.80 16.51
C LYS A 145 21.84 29.61 15.44
N VAL A 146 21.40 29.48 14.19
CA VAL A 146 21.99 30.17 13.04
C VAL A 146 21.89 31.69 13.19
N LYS A 147 20.73 32.24 13.58
CA LYS A 147 20.56 33.68 13.82
C LYS A 147 21.42 34.20 14.98
N LEU A 148 21.53 33.42 16.06
CA LEU A 148 22.38 33.75 17.20
C LEU A 148 23.84 33.85 16.75
N GLU A 149 24.30 32.89 15.95
CA GLU A 149 25.67 32.87 15.42
C GLU A 149 26.00 34.08 14.55
N VAL A 150 25.09 34.45 13.64
CA VAL A 150 25.22 35.67 12.81
C VAL A 150 25.37 36.91 13.69
N ASN A 151 24.52 37.06 14.71
CA ASN A 151 24.59 38.20 15.62
C ASN A 151 25.90 38.22 16.42
N ASN A 152 26.39 37.07 16.88
CA ASN A 152 27.65 36.97 17.61
C ASN A 152 28.84 37.40 16.76
N VAL A 153 28.92 36.97 15.49
CA VAL A 153 30.02 37.37 14.60
C VAL A 153 30.02 38.88 14.37
N VAL A 154 28.86 39.47 14.06
CA VAL A 154 28.76 40.91 13.76
C VAL A 154 29.05 41.77 15.00
N THR A 155 28.50 41.42 16.17
CA THR A 155 28.75 42.18 17.42
C THR A 155 30.19 42.06 17.91
N SER A 156 30.86 40.92 17.69
CA SER A 156 32.26 40.72 18.09
C SER A 156 33.26 41.65 17.37
N LYS A 157 32.90 42.19 16.20
CA LYS A 157 33.79 43.03 15.39
C LYS A 157 33.93 44.48 15.88
N LYS A 158 33.10 44.95 16.83
CA LYS A 158 33.17 46.31 17.43
C LYS A 158 33.32 47.44 16.39
N LEU A 159 32.38 47.53 15.45
CA LEU A 159 32.36 48.56 14.39
C LEU A 159 31.94 49.93 14.96
N SER A 160 32.89 50.68 15.56
CA SER A 160 32.63 51.99 16.19
C SER A 160 33.14 53.20 15.40
N THR A 161 34.10 53.02 14.49
CA THR A 161 34.69 54.09 13.67
C THR A 161 34.20 53.97 12.23
N THR A 162 33.89 55.10 11.59
CA THR A 162 33.55 55.16 10.17
C THR A 162 34.72 54.61 9.35
N LEU A 163 34.42 53.70 8.44
CA LEU A 163 35.39 53.06 7.54
C LEU A 163 35.29 53.69 6.15
N THR A 164 36.40 53.72 5.42
CA THR A 164 36.36 54.00 3.97
C THR A 164 35.54 52.92 3.24
N PHE A 165 35.13 53.20 2.00
CA PHE A 165 34.41 52.22 1.18
C PHE A 165 35.21 50.91 1.03
N SER A 166 36.52 50.99 0.78
CA SER A 166 37.37 49.80 0.60
C SER A 166 37.51 48.98 1.89
N GLU A 167 37.75 49.63 3.03
CA GLU A 167 37.82 48.98 4.34
C GLU A 167 36.48 48.34 4.73
N SER A 168 35.36 48.95 4.34
CA SER A 168 34.02 48.41 4.54
C SER A 168 33.79 47.14 3.72
N VAL A 169 34.26 47.09 2.46
CA VAL A 169 34.20 45.89 1.61
C VAL A 169 35.04 44.75 2.20
N GLU A 170 36.28 45.03 2.63
CA GLU A 170 37.12 44.02 3.29
C GLU A 170 36.52 43.52 4.62
N THR A 171 35.95 44.43 5.40
CA THR A 171 35.29 44.09 6.66
C THR A 171 34.07 43.20 6.43
N LEU A 172 33.28 43.50 5.40
CA LEU A 172 32.15 42.69 4.98
C LEU A 172 32.59 41.27 4.59
N ASP A 173 33.63 41.12 3.77
CA ASP A 173 34.15 39.79 3.41
C ASP A 173 34.62 39.00 4.63
N ARG A 174 35.37 39.63 5.54
CA ARG A 174 35.82 38.98 6.79
C ARG A 174 34.64 38.51 7.64
N ILE A 175 33.57 39.31 7.74
CA ILE A 175 32.35 38.94 8.46
C ILE A 175 31.67 37.74 7.78
N LEU A 176 31.43 37.82 6.47
CA LEU A 176 30.75 36.77 5.71
C LEU A 176 31.54 35.45 5.70
N THR A 177 32.85 35.52 5.52
CA THR A 177 33.76 34.37 5.60
C THR A 177 33.76 33.72 6.99
N GLN A 178 33.69 34.50 8.06
CA GLN A 178 33.60 33.95 9.41
C GLN A 178 32.24 33.29 9.67
N ILE A 179 31.14 33.90 9.21
CA ILE A 179 29.80 33.31 9.30
C ILE A 179 29.74 31.97 8.57
N GLU A 180 30.28 31.90 7.35
CA GLU A 180 30.35 30.67 6.56
C GLU A 180 31.10 29.54 7.30
N LYS A 181 32.29 29.84 7.83
CA LYS A 181 33.08 28.87 8.62
C LYS A 181 32.34 28.40 9.86
N ASN A 182 31.57 29.28 10.50
CA ASN A 182 30.79 28.92 11.68
C ASN A 182 29.60 28.04 11.29
N PHE A 183 28.91 28.32 10.18
CA PHE A 183 27.84 27.47 9.65
C PHE A 183 28.34 26.05 9.30
N GLU A 184 29.55 25.92 8.75
CA GLU A 184 30.15 24.61 8.47
C GLU A 184 30.42 23.80 9.75
N LYS A 185 30.67 24.45 10.88
CA LYS A 185 30.91 23.80 12.18
C LYS A 185 29.64 23.53 12.98
N LEU A 186 28.54 24.21 12.69
CA LEU A 186 27.27 23.99 13.39
C LEU A 186 26.74 22.57 13.12
N ILE A 187 26.27 21.93 14.19
CA ILE A 187 25.51 20.68 14.15
C ILE A 187 24.05 21.05 13.92
N LEU A 188 23.62 20.92 12.66
CA LEU A 188 22.28 21.25 12.17
C LEU A 188 21.69 20.04 11.43
N TYR A 189 20.37 20.02 11.24
CA TYR A 189 19.69 19.07 10.37
C TYR A 189 20.35 19.06 8.97
N PRO A 190 20.78 17.90 8.42
CA PRO A 190 21.65 17.84 7.26
C PRO A 190 21.12 18.55 6.01
N GLU A 191 19.84 18.35 5.67
CA GLU A 191 19.24 18.98 4.50
C GLU A 191 19.12 20.50 4.68
N PHE A 192 18.85 20.96 5.91
CA PHE A 192 18.82 22.38 6.24
C PHE A 192 20.20 23.01 6.11
N LYS A 193 21.25 22.33 6.62
CA LYS A 193 22.64 22.79 6.52
C LYS A 193 23.10 22.94 5.08
N ASN A 194 22.81 21.97 4.23
CA ASN A 194 23.20 21.99 2.82
C ASN A 194 22.54 23.15 2.07
N GLU A 195 21.23 23.35 2.25
CA GLU A 195 20.51 24.47 1.62
C GLU A 195 20.99 25.83 2.14
N LEU A 196 21.22 25.96 3.46
CA LEU A 196 21.77 27.15 4.09
C LEU A 196 23.15 27.53 3.50
N LEU A 197 24.07 26.55 3.43
CA LEU A 197 25.42 26.79 2.91
C LEU A 197 25.40 27.13 1.41
N ASN A 198 24.58 26.45 0.61
CA ASN A 198 24.47 26.74 -0.82
C ASN A 198 23.97 28.17 -1.06
N GLN A 199 22.84 28.56 -0.43
CA GLN A 199 22.30 29.91 -0.59
C GLN A 199 23.25 30.98 -0.04
N PHE A 200 23.90 30.73 1.10
CA PHE A 200 24.84 31.67 1.68
C PHE A 200 26.09 31.86 0.80
N LYS A 201 26.62 30.78 0.21
CA LYS A 201 27.78 30.82 -0.70
C LYS A 201 27.45 31.59 -1.99
N GLU A 202 26.28 31.35 -2.60
CA GLU A 202 25.84 32.09 -3.78
C GLU A 202 25.71 33.59 -3.49
N GLU A 203 25.03 33.96 -2.39
CA GLU A 203 24.85 35.36 -2.01
C GLU A 203 26.16 36.04 -1.65
N LYS A 204 27.04 35.37 -0.89
CA LYS A 204 28.38 35.89 -0.58
C LYS A 204 29.17 36.17 -1.86
N LYS A 205 29.17 35.23 -2.82
CA LYS A 205 29.87 35.38 -4.10
C LYS A 205 29.31 36.53 -4.92
N ASN A 206 27.99 36.62 -5.04
CA ASN A 206 27.32 37.66 -5.83
C ASN A 206 27.56 39.06 -5.26
N ASN A 207 27.52 39.22 -3.93
CA ASN A 207 27.74 40.51 -3.29
C ASN A 207 29.21 40.93 -3.31
N LEU A 208 30.17 40.03 -3.02
CA LEU A 208 31.58 40.42 -2.87
C LEU A 208 32.31 40.64 -4.19
N ASN A 209 32.08 39.81 -5.22
CA ASN A 209 32.78 39.97 -6.50
C ASN A 209 32.45 41.31 -7.17
N TYR A 210 31.20 41.73 -7.05
CA TYR A 210 30.73 43.02 -7.55
C TYR A 210 31.40 44.17 -6.79
N LEU A 211 31.38 44.13 -5.45
CA LEU A 211 31.93 45.19 -4.59
C LEU A 211 33.45 45.36 -4.68
N TYR A 212 34.21 44.28 -4.86
CA TYR A 212 35.66 44.35 -5.03
C TYR A 212 36.03 45.04 -6.36
N ALA A 213 35.34 44.72 -7.45
CA ALA A 213 35.54 45.40 -8.73
C ALA A 213 35.29 46.91 -8.61
N TYR A 214 34.18 47.31 -7.97
CA TYR A 214 33.92 48.74 -7.72
C TYR A 214 34.94 49.41 -6.81
N SER A 215 35.37 48.71 -5.75
CA SER A 215 36.38 49.28 -4.85
C SER A 215 37.68 49.56 -5.59
N GLU A 216 38.08 48.73 -6.53
CA GLU A 216 39.30 48.95 -7.33
C GLU A 216 39.10 50.02 -8.41
N ASP A 217 37.98 49.99 -9.13
CA ASP A 217 37.68 51.00 -10.14
C ASP A 217 37.58 52.42 -9.53
N ILE A 218 36.95 52.54 -8.34
CA ILE A 218 36.84 53.82 -7.63
C ILE A 218 38.22 54.33 -7.20
N LYS A 219 39.14 53.46 -6.77
CA LYS A 219 40.52 53.82 -6.42
C LYS A 219 41.32 54.30 -7.63
N GLN A 220 41.09 53.71 -8.81
CA GLN A 220 41.86 53.96 -10.02
C GLN A 220 41.38 55.20 -10.79
N THR A 221 40.07 55.36 -10.99
CA THR A 221 39.52 56.41 -11.87
C THR A 221 39.56 57.80 -11.23
N LYS A 222 39.26 57.90 -9.91
CA LYS A 222 39.21 59.16 -9.15
C LYS A 222 38.43 60.32 -9.80
N GLU A 223 37.46 60.03 -10.67
CA GLU A 223 36.58 61.02 -11.30
C GLU A 223 35.25 61.10 -10.58
N LEU A 224 34.76 62.33 -10.35
CA LEU A 224 33.48 62.58 -9.70
C LEU A 224 32.31 61.97 -10.47
N THR A 225 32.30 62.09 -11.79
CA THR A 225 31.23 61.56 -12.66
C THR A 225 31.13 60.04 -12.56
N PHE A 226 32.29 59.36 -12.56
CA PHE A 226 32.37 57.92 -12.34
C PHE A 226 31.84 57.55 -10.94
N LEU A 227 32.33 58.20 -9.88
CA LEU A 227 31.91 57.92 -8.51
C LEU A 227 30.40 58.12 -8.29
N LEU A 228 29.81 59.18 -8.83
CA LEU A 228 28.37 59.46 -8.74
C LEU A 228 27.53 58.39 -9.44
N SER A 229 28.01 57.87 -10.58
CA SER A 229 27.35 56.73 -11.26
C SER A 229 27.40 55.46 -10.39
N GLN A 230 28.48 55.24 -9.66
CA GLN A 230 28.61 54.10 -8.74
C GLN A 230 27.72 54.25 -7.51
N ILE A 231 27.58 55.46 -6.98
CA ILE A 231 26.65 55.75 -5.88
C ILE A 231 25.21 55.43 -6.30
N ASP A 232 24.79 55.81 -7.52
CA ASP A 232 23.45 55.48 -8.05
C ASP A 232 23.24 53.97 -8.24
N LEU A 233 24.23 53.27 -8.80
CA LEU A 233 24.17 51.82 -9.00
C LEU A 233 24.08 51.07 -7.68
N LEU A 234 24.93 51.41 -6.70
CA LEU A 234 24.91 50.81 -5.38
C LEU A 234 23.61 51.12 -4.64
N ALA A 235 23.09 52.35 -4.74
CA ALA A 235 21.80 52.70 -4.14
C ALA A 235 20.66 51.86 -4.71
N LYS A 236 20.68 51.59 -6.03
CA LYS A 236 19.69 50.73 -6.69
C LYS A 236 19.83 49.27 -6.26
N GLU A 237 21.04 48.71 -6.31
CA GLU A 237 21.31 47.31 -6.01
C GLU A 237 21.01 46.97 -4.53
N TYR A 238 21.29 47.91 -3.62
CA TYR A 238 21.05 47.76 -2.19
C TYR A 238 19.67 48.29 -1.76
N SER A 239 18.82 48.70 -2.71
CA SER A 239 17.49 49.30 -2.45
C SER A 239 17.53 50.42 -1.40
N TYR A 240 18.59 51.21 -1.41
CA TYR A 240 18.82 52.27 -0.45
C TYR A 240 18.09 53.55 -0.85
N HIS A 241 17.45 54.21 0.11
CA HIS A 241 16.77 55.48 -0.09
C HIS A 241 17.52 56.60 0.61
N PHE A 242 18.15 57.47 -0.17
CA PHE A 242 18.77 58.69 0.34
C PHE A 242 17.71 59.64 0.93
N ASP A 243 18.02 60.24 2.08
CA ASP A 243 17.28 61.35 2.66
C ASP A 243 17.27 62.59 1.73
N SER A 244 16.39 63.56 1.99
CA SER A 244 16.20 64.71 1.11
C SER A 244 17.47 65.56 0.98
N GLU A 245 18.24 65.68 2.07
CA GLU A 245 19.50 66.43 2.12
C GLU A 245 20.57 65.77 1.26
N THR A 246 20.81 64.46 1.45
CA THR A 246 21.77 63.68 0.66
C THR A 246 21.37 63.65 -0.83
N LYS A 247 20.07 63.54 -1.15
CA LYS A 247 19.59 63.63 -2.54
C LYS A 247 19.92 64.96 -3.17
N ASN A 248 19.71 66.06 -2.44
CA ASN A 248 20.04 67.40 -2.91
C ASN A 248 21.55 67.55 -3.14
N ILE A 249 22.38 67.04 -2.22
CA ILE A 249 23.83 67.04 -2.35
C ILE A 249 24.27 66.25 -3.59
N LEU A 250 23.77 65.02 -3.78
CA LEU A 250 24.11 64.18 -4.93
C LEU A 250 23.63 64.77 -6.27
N GLN A 251 22.43 65.38 -6.30
CA GLN A 251 21.92 66.05 -7.51
C GLN A 251 22.77 67.27 -7.88
N ARG A 252 23.21 68.05 -6.89
CA ARG A 252 24.12 69.18 -7.10
C ARG A 252 25.52 68.72 -7.52
N ALA A 253 26.04 67.66 -6.90
CA ALA A 253 27.30 67.04 -7.30
C ALA A 253 27.25 66.54 -8.75
N LYS A 254 26.13 65.98 -9.23
CA LYS A 254 25.94 65.62 -10.65
C LYS A 254 25.99 66.82 -11.58
N LYS A 255 25.35 67.94 -11.21
CA LYS A 255 25.43 69.19 -12.00
C LYS A 255 26.86 69.74 -12.03
N LEU A 256 27.55 69.70 -10.90
CA LEU A 256 28.93 70.15 -10.78
C LEU A 256 29.89 69.26 -11.59
N ALA A 257 29.72 67.94 -11.55
CA ALA A 257 30.50 66.98 -12.32
C ALA A 257 30.44 67.28 -13.83
N LEU A 258 29.23 67.48 -14.36
CA LEU A 258 29.04 67.89 -15.76
C LEU A 258 29.71 69.22 -16.09
N LYS A 259 29.72 70.19 -15.16
CA LYS A 259 30.41 71.46 -15.35
C LYS A 259 31.93 71.30 -15.34
N ILE A 260 32.48 70.49 -14.42
CA ILE A 260 33.91 70.18 -14.32
C ILE A 260 34.41 69.47 -15.58
N ASP A 261 33.66 68.48 -16.07
CA ASP A 261 34.01 67.73 -17.28
C ASP A 261 34.12 68.64 -18.51
N ASN A 262 33.25 69.65 -18.59
CA ASN A 262 33.18 70.64 -19.67
C ASN A 262 34.12 71.86 -19.51
N VAL A 263 35.00 71.89 -18.49
CA VAL A 263 35.99 72.97 -18.34
C VAL A 263 37.06 72.85 -19.43
N THR A 264 37.06 73.79 -20.38
CA THR A 264 38.02 73.87 -21.51
C THR A 264 38.71 75.23 -21.61
N ASP A 265 38.14 76.26 -20.98
CA ASP A 265 38.59 77.66 -21.04
C ASP A 265 38.31 78.37 -19.70
N SER A 266 38.69 79.64 -19.59
CA SER A 266 38.51 80.42 -18.36
C SER A 266 37.05 80.73 -18.02
N ASP A 267 36.16 80.82 -19.01
CA ASP A 267 34.73 81.10 -18.78
C ASP A 267 34.00 79.87 -18.24
N SER A 268 34.28 78.70 -18.80
CA SER A 268 33.79 77.41 -18.30
C SER A 268 34.38 77.08 -16.92
N ALA A 269 35.65 77.40 -16.66
CA ALA A 269 36.26 77.28 -15.33
C ALA A 269 35.59 78.21 -14.30
N LEU A 270 35.29 79.46 -14.66
CA LEU A 270 34.57 80.40 -13.81
C LEU A 270 33.14 79.91 -13.51
N SER A 271 32.45 79.34 -14.50
CA SER A 271 31.12 78.74 -14.33
C SER A 271 31.12 77.58 -13.33
N ALA A 272 32.14 76.72 -13.38
CA ALA A 272 32.31 75.62 -12.41
C ALA A 272 32.66 76.14 -11.01
N LEU A 273 33.56 77.12 -10.91
CA LEU A 273 33.93 77.76 -9.64
C LEU A 273 32.77 78.49 -8.96
N ILE A 274 31.91 79.15 -9.75
CA ILE A 274 30.72 79.82 -9.22
C ILE A 274 29.68 78.80 -8.71
N GLU A 275 29.54 77.65 -9.37
CA GLU A 275 28.69 76.59 -8.84
C GLU A 275 29.22 76.06 -7.50
N VAL A 276 30.54 75.95 -7.33
CA VAL A 276 31.17 75.60 -6.05
C VAL A 276 31.03 76.72 -5.01
N TRP A 277 31.16 77.98 -5.40
CA TRP A 277 30.95 79.14 -4.53
C TRP A 277 29.55 79.11 -3.89
N LEU A 278 28.53 78.80 -4.71
CA LEU A 278 27.15 78.69 -4.26
C LEU A 278 26.87 77.41 -3.46
N PHE A 279 27.79 76.45 -3.47
CA PHE A 279 27.71 75.20 -2.70
C PHE A 279 28.33 75.32 -1.31
N LEU A 280 29.42 76.07 -1.16
CA LEU A 280 30.16 76.22 0.09
C LEU A 280 29.48 77.22 1.04
N ASP A 281 29.56 76.96 2.34
CA ASP A 281 29.18 77.93 3.36
C ASP A 281 30.26 79.03 3.53
N LYS A 282 30.00 80.06 4.34
CA LYS A 282 30.95 81.18 4.48
C LYS A 282 32.34 80.76 4.99
N ASN A 283 32.44 79.74 5.83
CA ASN A 283 33.72 79.29 6.38
C ASN A 283 34.48 78.41 5.37
N ASP A 284 33.74 77.60 4.61
CA ASP A 284 34.27 76.76 3.56
C ASP A 284 34.75 77.59 2.37
N ARG A 285 34.05 78.69 2.01
CA ARG A 285 34.50 79.63 0.98
C ARG A 285 35.88 80.22 1.33
N ILE A 286 36.13 80.54 2.61
CA ILE A 286 37.41 81.06 3.09
C ILE A 286 38.51 80.01 2.99
N THR A 287 38.23 78.78 3.37
CA THR A 287 39.24 77.71 3.42
C THR A 287 39.53 77.10 2.06
N GLU A 288 38.57 77.10 1.13
CA GLU A 288 38.69 76.40 -0.15
C GLU A 288 38.96 77.34 -1.34
N ILE A 289 38.38 78.55 -1.37
CA ILE A 289 38.48 79.47 -2.53
C ILE A 289 39.55 80.54 -2.32
N LYS A 290 39.70 81.04 -1.10
CA LYS A 290 40.71 82.04 -0.77
C LYS A 290 42.16 81.59 -1.07
N PRO A 291 42.59 80.34 -0.79
CA PRO A 291 43.94 79.88 -1.12
C PRO A 291 44.19 79.69 -2.63
N ILE A 292 43.12 79.57 -3.43
CA ILE A 292 43.20 79.48 -4.89
C ILE A 292 43.46 80.88 -5.47
N SER A 293 42.73 81.89 -4.99
CA SER A 293 42.93 83.29 -5.33
C SER A 293 42.19 84.18 -4.34
N GLU A 294 42.94 84.84 -3.44
CA GLU A 294 42.39 85.80 -2.48
C GLU A 294 41.60 86.94 -3.15
N PRO A 295 42.06 87.53 -4.28
CA PRO A 295 41.27 88.52 -5.00
C PRO A 295 39.95 87.99 -5.60
N LEU A 296 39.92 86.72 -6.05
CA LEU A 296 38.70 86.09 -6.54
C LEU A 296 37.72 85.84 -5.39
N TYR A 297 38.23 85.36 -4.26
CA TYR A 297 37.45 85.17 -3.05
C TYR A 297 36.86 86.50 -2.56
N ASP A 298 37.67 87.54 -2.41
CA ASP A 298 37.21 88.85 -1.93
C ASP A 298 36.16 89.46 -2.87
N PHE A 299 36.34 89.28 -4.17
CA PHE A 299 35.41 89.73 -5.20
C PHE A 299 34.07 88.99 -5.16
N LEU A 300 34.08 87.66 -5.00
CA LEU A 300 32.85 86.88 -4.89
C LEU A 300 32.17 87.08 -3.52
N ASN A 301 32.95 87.29 -2.45
CA ASN A 301 32.46 87.52 -1.10
C ASN A 301 31.81 88.89 -0.92
N SER A 302 32.20 89.88 -1.71
CA SER A 302 31.61 91.23 -1.70
C SER A 302 30.26 91.31 -2.44
N ARG A 303 29.71 90.18 -2.91
CA ARG A 303 28.49 90.09 -3.72
C ARG A 303 27.47 89.15 -3.08
N THR A 304 26.20 89.39 -3.38
CA THR A 304 25.11 88.45 -3.07
C THR A 304 25.20 87.21 -3.97
N ASP A 305 24.61 86.09 -3.53
CA ASP A 305 24.62 84.85 -4.31
C ASP A 305 23.90 85.03 -5.66
N GLU A 306 22.90 85.92 -5.77
CA GLU A 306 22.27 86.34 -7.02
C GLU A 306 23.22 87.12 -7.95
N GLU A 307 23.98 88.08 -7.41
CA GLU A 307 24.99 88.83 -8.17
C GLU A 307 26.16 87.94 -8.63
N VAL A 308 26.51 86.92 -7.83
CA VAL A 308 27.53 85.94 -8.22
C VAL A 308 27.04 85.03 -9.35
N LYS A 309 25.77 84.58 -9.33
CA LYS A 309 25.16 83.84 -10.45
C LYS A 309 25.18 84.66 -11.75
N CYS A 310 24.99 85.97 -11.62
CA CYS A 310 24.94 86.94 -12.73
C CYS A 310 26.26 87.01 -13.52
N LEU A 311 27.40 86.62 -12.94
CA LEU A 311 28.72 86.65 -13.59
C LEU A 311 28.90 85.58 -14.70
N VAL A 312 28.02 84.58 -14.74
CA VAL A 312 28.08 83.44 -15.68
C VAL A 312 26.97 83.53 -16.74
N ASP A 313 25.93 84.31 -16.49
CA ASP A 313 24.77 84.43 -17.38
C ASP A 313 24.98 85.57 -18.39
N GLN A 314 24.82 85.28 -19.69
CA GLN A 314 25.01 86.28 -20.76
C GLN A 314 23.95 87.39 -20.74
N SER A 315 22.86 87.19 -19.99
CA SER A 315 21.72 88.09 -19.90
C SER A 315 21.85 89.20 -18.84
N CYS A 316 22.94 89.18 -18.05
CA CYS A 316 23.17 90.11 -16.97
C CYS A 316 23.85 91.42 -17.43
N SER A 317 23.14 92.55 -17.32
CA SER A 317 23.56 93.86 -17.81
C SER A 317 24.27 94.71 -16.73
N GLY A 318 25.56 94.43 -16.51
CA GLY A 318 26.46 95.24 -15.68
C GLY A 318 27.79 95.52 -16.38
N LEU A 319 28.02 96.77 -16.82
CA LEU A 319 29.25 97.19 -17.51
C LEU A 319 30.51 96.97 -16.64
N TRP A 320 30.39 97.18 -15.32
CA TRP A 320 31.46 96.98 -14.35
C TRP A 320 31.77 95.51 -14.07
N ASP A 321 30.77 94.63 -14.00
CA ASP A 321 30.98 93.19 -13.75
C ASP A 321 31.61 92.49 -14.96
N SER A 322 31.23 92.88 -16.18
CA SER A 322 31.89 92.40 -17.41
C SER A 322 33.35 92.83 -17.50
N LEU A 323 33.65 94.07 -17.12
CA LEU A 323 35.00 94.62 -17.13
C LEU A 323 35.89 93.97 -16.05
N MET A 324 35.36 93.77 -14.84
CA MET A 324 36.03 93.05 -13.76
C MET A 324 36.26 91.57 -14.09
N LYS A 325 35.26 90.92 -14.70
CA LYS A 325 35.37 89.54 -15.19
C LYS A 325 36.51 89.40 -16.20
N ASN A 326 36.54 90.25 -17.22
CA ASN A 326 37.49 90.14 -18.33
C ASN A 326 38.91 90.62 -17.98
N LEU A 327 39.07 91.62 -17.12
CA LEU A 327 40.39 92.20 -16.81
C LEU A 327 41.04 91.65 -15.54
N PHE A 328 40.26 91.11 -14.58
CA PHE A 328 40.79 90.70 -13.28
C PHE A 328 40.51 89.25 -12.90
N ILE A 329 39.37 88.67 -13.32
CA ILE A 329 38.98 87.29 -12.95
C ILE A 329 39.52 86.26 -13.94
N LEU A 330 39.13 86.36 -15.22
CA LEU A 330 39.54 85.39 -16.26
C LEU A 330 41.08 85.33 -16.43
N PRO A 331 41.85 86.45 -16.37
CA PRO A 331 43.31 86.38 -16.43
C PRO A 331 43.93 85.65 -15.23
N LYS A 332 43.35 85.78 -14.03
CA LYS A 332 43.82 85.07 -12.82
C LYS A 332 43.48 83.58 -12.87
N ILE A 333 42.32 83.22 -13.41
CA ILE A 333 41.93 81.83 -13.69
C ILE A 333 42.92 81.20 -14.70
N ASN A 334 43.25 81.90 -15.79
CA ASN A 334 44.28 81.47 -16.73
C ASN A 334 45.67 81.33 -16.08
N THR A 335 46.04 82.25 -15.17
CA THR A 335 47.34 82.21 -14.46
C THR A 335 47.44 81.04 -13.49
N TYR A 336 46.36 80.72 -12.78
CA TYR A 336 46.29 79.54 -11.91
C TYR A 336 46.33 78.22 -12.70
N GLY A 337 45.83 78.27 -13.94
CA GLY A 337 45.81 77.15 -14.89
C GLY A 337 44.46 76.44 -14.87
N ILE A 338 43.78 76.43 -16.02
CA ILE A 338 42.48 75.78 -16.20
C ILE A 338 42.51 74.30 -15.78
N GLN A 339 43.60 73.58 -16.10
CA GLN A 339 43.77 72.19 -15.69
C GLN A 339 43.93 72.02 -14.17
N ASN A 340 44.63 72.94 -13.49
CA ASN A 340 44.76 72.88 -12.04
C ASN A 340 43.41 73.12 -11.33
N ILE A 341 42.57 74.00 -11.89
CA ILE A 341 41.21 74.25 -11.40
C ILE A 341 40.36 73.00 -11.60
N LYS A 342 40.40 72.39 -12.79
CA LYS A 342 39.66 71.16 -13.11
C LYS A 342 40.05 70.01 -12.16
N VAL A 343 41.34 69.78 -11.95
CA VAL A 343 41.87 68.74 -11.05
C VAL A 343 41.43 68.99 -9.61
N LYS A 344 41.63 70.20 -9.06
CA LYS A 344 41.26 70.50 -7.67
C LYS A 344 39.76 70.42 -7.41
N LEU A 345 38.93 70.92 -8.33
CA LEU A 345 37.48 70.83 -8.22
C LEU A 345 37.00 69.38 -8.26
N ASN A 346 37.59 68.57 -9.14
CA ASN A 346 37.30 67.14 -9.20
C ASN A 346 37.74 66.42 -7.91
N GLU A 347 38.98 66.63 -7.45
CA GLU A 347 39.52 66.01 -6.22
C GLU A 347 38.64 66.32 -5.00
N ARG A 348 38.34 67.60 -4.77
CA ARG A 348 37.59 68.02 -3.57
C ARG A 348 36.15 67.53 -3.58
N SER A 349 35.50 67.62 -4.73
CA SER A 349 34.11 67.15 -4.89
C SER A 349 34.04 65.62 -4.83
N TYR A 350 35.05 64.92 -5.37
CA TYR A 350 35.20 63.47 -5.25
C TYR A 350 35.36 63.05 -3.79
N GLU A 351 36.18 63.73 -2.99
CA GLU A 351 36.34 63.44 -1.56
C GLU A 351 35.02 63.52 -0.79
N ILE A 352 34.20 64.54 -1.05
CA ILE A 352 32.88 64.71 -0.42
C ILE A 352 31.94 63.58 -0.83
N ALA A 353 31.84 63.29 -2.14
CA ALA A 353 31.01 62.20 -2.64
C ALA A 353 31.50 60.82 -2.13
N TYR A 354 32.80 60.64 -1.99
CA TYR A 354 33.42 59.41 -1.49
C TYR A 354 33.19 59.25 0.01
N GLY A 355 33.20 60.35 0.76
CA GLY A 355 32.80 60.40 2.17
C GLY A 355 31.35 59.96 2.36
N ILE A 356 30.43 60.48 1.53
CA ILE A 356 29.01 60.05 1.52
C ILE A 356 28.90 58.56 1.21
N LEU A 357 29.57 58.08 0.15
CA LEU A 357 29.57 56.66 -0.21
C LEU A 357 30.08 55.79 0.95
N SER A 358 31.19 56.18 1.58
CA SER A 358 31.83 55.47 2.68
C SER A 358 30.91 55.42 3.91
N GLU A 359 30.32 56.55 4.31
CA GLU A 359 29.38 56.62 5.43
C GLU A 359 28.15 55.73 5.18
N LYS A 360 27.51 55.84 4.00
CA LYS A 360 26.29 55.08 3.71
C LYS A 360 26.57 53.59 3.59
N PHE A 361 27.68 53.20 2.97
CA PHE A 361 28.05 51.79 2.86
C PHE A 361 28.47 51.20 4.22
N PHE A 362 29.11 51.98 5.09
CA PHE A 362 29.40 51.58 6.47
C PHE A 362 28.13 51.26 7.28
N VAL A 363 27.03 52.00 7.06
CA VAL A 363 25.71 51.69 7.66
C VAL A 363 25.19 50.32 7.18
N VAL A 364 25.43 49.96 5.92
CA VAL A 364 25.08 48.63 5.38
C VAL A 364 25.89 47.53 6.08
N VAL A 365 27.20 47.72 6.25
CA VAL A 365 28.07 46.77 6.97
C VAL A 365 27.65 46.62 8.43
N LYS A 366 27.29 47.73 9.11
CA LYS A 366 26.84 47.71 10.51
C LYS A 366 25.53 46.94 10.70
N ASN A 367 24.64 46.97 9.71
CA ASN A 367 23.33 46.29 9.75
C ASN A 367 23.29 44.98 8.95
N ILE A 368 24.45 44.41 8.59
CA ILE A 368 24.51 43.22 7.74
C ILE A 368 23.82 42.00 8.37
N ASN A 369 23.78 41.92 9.71
CA ASN A 369 23.07 40.86 10.43
C ASN A 369 21.58 40.81 10.09
N GLN A 370 20.90 41.96 9.97
CA GLN A 370 19.47 42.01 9.63
C GLN A 370 19.22 41.44 8.23
N ARG A 371 20.08 41.79 7.27
CA ARG A 371 19.98 41.30 5.89
C ARG A 371 20.24 39.80 5.80
N ILE A 372 21.30 39.31 6.45
CA ILE A 372 21.63 37.89 6.51
C ILE A 372 20.49 37.11 7.20
N ASN A 373 19.94 37.61 8.31
CA ASN A 373 18.82 36.98 9.00
C ASN A 373 17.57 36.90 8.10
N SER A 374 17.24 37.95 7.35
CA SER A 374 16.13 37.95 6.40
C SER A 374 16.33 36.95 5.25
N MET A 375 17.56 36.85 4.72
CA MET A 375 17.91 35.85 3.71
C MET A 375 17.75 34.42 4.23
N ILE A 376 18.28 34.15 5.43
CA ILE A 376 18.18 32.84 6.07
C ILE A 376 16.71 32.49 6.31
N GLU A 377 15.89 33.42 6.80
CA GLU A 377 14.44 33.21 6.95
C GLU A 377 13.76 32.85 5.63
N LYS A 378 14.07 33.55 4.53
CA LYS A 378 13.54 33.23 3.20
C LYS A 378 13.97 31.82 2.74
N GLY A 379 15.22 31.44 2.97
CA GLY A 379 15.74 30.11 2.66
C GLY A 379 15.06 29.00 3.47
N VAL A 380 14.90 29.21 4.78
CA VAL A 380 14.20 28.30 5.69
C VAL A 380 12.73 28.16 5.29
N LEU A 381 12.06 29.25 4.92
CA LEU A 381 10.68 29.22 4.45
C LEU A 381 10.54 28.35 3.19
N LYS A 382 11.46 28.43 2.23
CA LYS A 382 11.49 27.53 1.06
C LYS A 382 11.68 26.06 1.46
N GLY A 383 12.55 25.77 2.44
CA GLY A 383 12.71 24.42 3.00
C GLY A 383 11.44 23.90 3.69
N LYS A 384 10.83 24.73 4.55
CA LYS A 384 9.56 24.44 5.23
C LYS A 384 8.39 24.27 4.28
N GLN A 385 8.39 24.90 3.10
CA GLN A 385 7.34 24.70 2.10
C GLN A 385 7.20 23.24 1.66
N LYS A 386 8.31 22.45 1.63
CA LYS A 386 8.22 21.00 1.35
C LYS A 386 7.47 20.26 2.46
N LEU A 387 7.75 20.56 3.73
CA LEU A 387 7.04 20.00 4.88
C LEU A 387 5.58 20.44 4.93
N VAL A 388 5.29 21.70 4.59
CA VAL A 388 3.92 22.23 4.47
C VAL A 388 3.14 21.50 3.38
N LYS A 389 3.76 21.21 2.23
CA LYS A 389 3.13 20.40 1.16
C LYS A 389 2.80 18.98 1.62
N ILE A 390 3.68 18.34 2.40
CA ILE A 390 3.40 17.03 2.99
C ILE A 390 2.26 17.15 4.00
N LYS A 391 2.30 18.13 4.91
CA LYS A 391 1.30 18.37 5.96
C LYS A 391 -0.09 18.68 5.40
N SER A 392 -0.17 19.48 4.33
CA SER A 392 -1.43 19.87 3.69
C SER A 392 -2.05 18.73 2.88
N ASN A 393 -1.24 17.78 2.39
CA ASN A 393 -1.72 16.66 1.60
C ASN A 393 -0.98 15.33 1.91
N ILE A 394 -1.06 14.91 3.16
CA ILE A 394 -0.44 13.66 3.63
C ILE A 394 -0.97 12.46 2.84
N ASN A 395 -2.24 12.49 2.45
CA ASN A 395 -2.85 11.40 1.68
C ASN A 395 -2.15 11.21 0.34
N ASN A 396 -1.97 12.27 -0.46
CA ASN A 396 -1.27 12.15 -1.74
C ASN A 396 0.19 11.77 -1.56
N TYR A 397 0.86 12.29 -0.54
CA TYR A 397 2.23 11.87 -0.22
C TYR A 397 2.31 10.35 0.03
N LEU A 398 1.42 9.80 0.87
CA LEU A 398 1.36 8.37 1.15
C LEU A 398 1.01 7.54 -0.08
N ILE A 399 0.08 8.01 -0.92
CA ILE A 399 -0.27 7.34 -2.18
C ILE A 399 0.97 7.24 -3.05
N THR A 400 1.67 8.35 -3.29
CA THR A 400 2.87 8.38 -4.15
C THR A 400 3.94 7.42 -3.61
N GLN A 401 4.30 7.51 -2.33
CA GLN A 401 5.33 6.66 -1.73
C GLN A 401 4.97 5.17 -1.83
N PHE A 402 3.74 4.82 -1.49
CA PHE A 402 3.29 3.43 -1.52
C PHE A 402 3.19 2.89 -2.95
N THR A 403 2.71 3.70 -3.90
CA THR A 403 2.67 3.35 -5.32
C THR A 403 4.07 3.13 -5.89
N ASP A 404 5.01 4.02 -5.62
CA ASP A 404 6.39 3.90 -6.14
C ASP A 404 7.10 2.68 -5.56
N TRP A 405 6.90 2.43 -4.26
CA TRP A 405 7.39 1.22 -3.61
C TRP A 405 6.79 -0.05 -4.22
N LEU A 406 5.47 -0.09 -4.48
CA LEU A 406 4.83 -1.23 -5.16
C LEU A 406 5.34 -1.43 -6.58
N LYS A 407 5.56 -0.36 -7.36
CA LYS A 407 6.09 -0.47 -8.73
C LYS A 407 7.44 -1.17 -8.73
N LYS A 408 8.32 -0.79 -7.80
CA LYS A 408 9.63 -1.39 -7.59
C LYS A 408 9.56 -2.86 -7.16
N ASN A 409 8.55 -3.23 -6.36
CA ASN A 409 8.46 -4.56 -5.75
C ASN A 409 7.64 -5.59 -6.55
N ILE A 410 6.66 -5.14 -7.34
CA ILE A 410 5.75 -6.00 -8.13
C ILE A 410 6.11 -5.98 -9.63
N ASN A 411 6.97 -5.04 -10.06
CA ASN A 411 7.38 -4.87 -11.46
C ASN A 411 6.19 -4.68 -12.41
N SER A 412 5.33 -3.70 -12.10
CA SER A 412 4.15 -3.37 -12.90
C SER A 412 4.02 -1.86 -13.07
N GLU A 413 4.11 -1.37 -14.31
CA GLU A 413 3.98 0.06 -14.65
C GLU A 413 2.57 0.61 -14.43
N LYS A 414 1.55 -0.25 -14.58
CA LYS A 414 0.14 0.03 -14.33
C LYS A 414 -0.35 -0.87 -13.21
N ILE A 415 -0.22 -0.44 -11.96
CA ILE A 415 -0.70 -1.21 -10.80
C ILE A 415 -2.23 -1.11 -10.73
N LYS A 416 -2.90 -1.85 -11.61
CA LYS A 416 -4.27 -2.31 -11.35
C LYS A 416 -4.14 -3.67 -10.67
N LEU A 417 -4.47 -3.70 -9.39
CA LEU A 417 -4.58 -4.94 -8.64
C LEU A 417 -5.93 -5.57 -8.94
N MET A 418 -5.94 -6.87 -9.17
CA MET A 418 -7.17 -7.64 -9.27
C MET A 418 -7.94 -7.54 -7.95
N THR A 419 -9.24 -7.28 -8.04
CA THR A 419 -10.14 -7.29 -6.88
C THR A 419 -10.91 -8.61 -6.85
N PHE A 420 -12.02 -8.70 -7.55
CA PHE A 420 -12.85 -9.90 -7.68
C PHE A 420 -12.85 -10.40 -9.12
N GLN A 421 -12.90 -11.72 -9.28
CA GLN A 421 -13.11 -12.36 -10.57
C GLN A 421 -14.61 -12.40 -10.90
N TRP A 422 -14.94 -12.27 -12.18
CA TRP A 422 -16.31 -12.45 -12.66
C TRP A 422 -16.77 -13.90 -12.43
N PRO A 423 -18.07 -14.14 -12.13
CA PRO A 423 -18.58 -15.48 -11.82
C PRO A 423 -18.44 -16.52 -12.94
N GLN A 424 -18.46 -16.08 -14.20
CA GLN A 424 -18.49 -16.96 -15.36
C GLN A 424 -17.52 -16.50 -16.45
N VAL A 425 -16.96 -17.49 -17.15
CA VAL A 425 -16.09 -17.28 -18.30
C VAL A 425 -16.49 -18.18 -19.46
N GLN A 426 -16.44 -17.63 -20.66
CA GLN A 426 -16.45 -18.35 -21.92
C GLN A 426 -15.04 -18.89 -22.13
N ILE A 427 -14.93 -20.21 -22.20
CA ILE A 427 -13.72 -20.92 -22.58
C ILE A 427 -13.82 -21.16 -24.08
N ASN A 428 -12.88 -20.60 -24.84
CA ASN A 428 -12.78 -20.81 -26.28
C ASN A 428 -11.49 -21.53 -26.62
N LYS A 429 -11.60 -22.65 -27.34
CA LYS A 429 -10.45 -23.38 -27.87
C LYS A 429 -10.16 -22.93 -29.31
N SER A 430 -8.96 -22.40 -29.55
CA SER A 430 -8.48 -22.04 -30.88
C SER A 430 -7.18 -22.78 -31.22
N THR A 431 -6.68 -22.59 -32.44
CA THR A 431 -5.37 -23.09 -32.87
C THR A 431 -4.19 -22.47 -32.11
N SER A 432 -4.37 -21.30 -31.50
CA SER A 432 -3.38 -20.64 -30.63
C SER A 432 -3.54 -21.02 -29.14
N GLY A 433 -4.41 -21.98 -28.84
CA GLY A 433 -4.67 -22.54 -27.52
C GLY A 433 -5.98 -22.03 -26.91
N LEU A 434 -6.13 -22.20 -25.59
CA LEU A 434 -7.31 -21.71 -24.86
C LEU A 434 -7.27 -20.20 -24.60
N THR A 435 -8.44 -19.57 -24.63
CA THR A 435 -8.69 -18.21 -24.13
C THR A 435 -9.89 -18.19 -23.17
N PHE A 436 -9.90 -17.21 -22.25
CA PHE A 436 -10.96 -17.01 -21.28
C PHE A 436 -11.59 -15.64 -21.49
N THR A 437 -12.89 -15.55 -21.74
CA THR A 437 -13.59 -14.28 -21.91
C THR A 437 -14.70 -14.16 -20.86
N PRO A 438 -14.76 -13.13 -20.02
CA PRO A 438 -15.80 -13.02 -19.00
C PRO A 438 -17.20 -12.93 -19.61
N ILE A 439 -18.15 -13.67 -19.04
CA ILE A 439 -19.57 -13.66 -19.42
C ILE A 439 -20.36 -12.93 -18.33
N ASN A 440 -21.41 -12.19 -18.71
CA ASN A 440 -22.30 -11.47 -17.80
C ASN A 440 -21.52 -10.55 -16.84
N ARG A 441 -21.04 -9.42 -17.37
CA ARG A 441 -20.48 -8.31 -16.57
C ARG A 441 -21.58 -7.57 -15.79
N ASP A 442 -22.56 -8.30 -15.28
CA ASP A 442 -23.46 -7.78 -14.26
C ASP A 442 -22.57 -7.60 -13.05
N ASP A 443 -22.36 -6.36 -12.58
CA ASP A 443 -21.50 -5.98 -11.45
C ASP A 443 -21.78 -6.83 -10.21
N SER A 444 -21.35 -8.08 -10.22
CA SER A 444 -21.77 -9.12 -9.30
C SER A 444 -20.67 -10.14 -9.20
N ILE A 445 -20.44 -10.59 -7.99
CA ILE A 445 -19.45 -11.58 -7.64
C ILE A 445 -20.19 -12.71 -6.95
N ASP A 446 -19.69 -13.93 -7.10
CA ASP A 446 -20.25 -15.07 -6.38
C ASP A 446 -19.27 -15.59 -5.32
N LYS A 447 -19.87 -16.15 -4.27
CA LYS A 447 -19.16 -16.67 -3.11
C LYS A 447 -18.29 -17.88 -3.45
N GLU A 448 -18.71 -18.67 -4.44
CA GLU A 448 -17.99 -19.85 -4.94
C GLU A 448 -16.66 -19.47 -5.60
N THR A 449 -16.66 -18.42 -6.45
CA THR A 449 -15.45 -17.92 -7.13
C THR A 449 -14.46 -17.33 -6.12
N ILE A 450 -14.95 -16.63 -5.09
CA ILE A 450 -14.09 -16.12 -4.00
C ILE A 450 -13.39 -17.28 -3.27
N GLY A 451 -14.15 -18.31 -2.89
CA GLY A 451 -13.62 -19.49 -2.18
C GLY A 451 -12.58 -20.26 -3.00
N SER A 452 -12.90 -20.58 -4.25
CA SER A 452 -11.98 -21.27 -5.17
C SER A 452 -10.73 -20.44 -5.49
N TYR A 453 -10.84 -19.10 -5.58
CA TYR A 453 -9.69 -18.23 -5.79
C TYR A 453 -8.74 -18.22 -4.58
N PHE A 454 -9.25 -18.33 -3.35
CA PHE A 454 -8.41 -18.50 -2.17
C PHE A 454 -7.60 -19.80 -2.21
N GLN A 455 -8.21 -20.90 -2.65
CA GLN A 455 -7.51 -22.17 -2.85
C GLN A 455 -6.45 -22.07 -3.95
N LEU A 456 -6.82 -21.46 -5.10
CA LEU A 456 -5.92 -21.24 -6.22
C LEU A 456 -4.72 -20.36 -5.80
N SER A 457 -4.96 -19.24 -5.14
CA SER A 457 -3.91 -18.32 -4.71
C SER A 457 -2.91 -19.01 -3.78
N LYS A 458 -3.38 -19.81 -2.80
CA LYS A 458 -2.50 -20.66 -2.00
C LYS A 458 -1.70 -21.64 -2.86
N ALA A 459 -2.34 -22.33 -3.80
CA ALA A 459 -1.65 -23.29 -4.67
C ALA A 459 -0.57 -22.60 -5.53
N ILE A 460 -0.85 -21.41 -6.06
CA ILE A 460 0.14 -20.60 -6.78
C ILE A 460 1.31 -20.22 -5.87
N LEU A 461 1.00 -19.73 -4.67
CA LEU A 461 1.99 -19.30 -3.68
C LEU A 461 2.87 -20.43 -3.17
N THR A 462 2.42 -21.68 -3.21
CA THR A 462 3.14 -22.82 -2.63
C THR A 462 3.72 -23.79 -3.66
N LYS A 463 3.13 -23.88 -4.86
CA LYS A 463 3.43 -24.97 -5.83
C LYS A 463 3.83 -24.48 -7.22
N ALA A 464 3.51 -23.25 -7.61
CA ALA A 464 3.73 -22.79 -8.98
C ALA A 464 5.19 -22.41 -9.30
N LYS A 465 6.06 -22.20 -8.29
CA LYS A 465 7.47 -21.79 -8.49
C LYS A 465 7.62 -20.58 -9.44
N LEU A 466 6.77 -19.55 -9.26
CA LEU A 466 6.87 -18.30 -10.02
C LEU A 466 7.98 -17.39 -9.49
N LYS A 467 8.34 -16.36 -10.26
CA LYS A 467 9.24 -15.29 -9.80
C LYS A 467 8.64 -14.53 -8.62
N ASP A 468 9.50 -14.06 -7.71
CA ASP A 468 9.12 -13.31 -6.51
C ASP A 468 8.16 -12.14 -6.78
N SER A 469 8.38 -11.38 -7.86
CA SER A 469 7.51 -10.24 -8.23
C SER A 469 6.08 -10.69 -8.53
N SER A 470 5.91 -11.83 -9.21
CA SER A 470 4.59 -12.41 -9.48
C SER A 470 3.96 -12.94 -8.19
N LEU A 471 4.71 -13.63 -7.34
CA LEU A 471 4.21 -14.13 -6.05
C LEU A 471 3.80 -12.98 -5.11
N LYS A 472 4.57 -11.90 -5.06
CA LYS A 472 4.21 -10.67 -4.33
C LYS A 472 2.87 -10.12 -4.81
N LYS A 473 2.65 -10.01 -6.12
CA LYS A 473 1.36 -9.57 -6.69
C LYS A 473 0.19 -10.40 -6.14
N VAL A 474 0.30 -11.73 -6.21
CA VAL A 474 -0.73 -12.65 -5.72
C VAL A 474 -1.00 -12.45 -4.23
N LEU A 475 0.05 -12.24 -3.41
CA LEU A 475 -0.12 -11.95 -1.99
C LEU A 475 -0.92 -10.66 -1.75
N TYR A 476 -0.62 -9.56 -2.44
CA TYR A 476 -1.38 -8.32 -2.28
C TYR A 476 -2.83 -8.46 -2.71
N GLU A 477 -3.08 -9.10 -3.85
CA GLU A 477 -4.45 -9.30 -4.36
C GLU A 477 -5.27 -10.18 -3.41
N GLN A 478 -4.67 -11.26 -2.88
CA GLN A 478 -5.29 -12.11 -1.88
C GLN A 478 -5.60 -11.35 -0.57
N LEU A 479 -4.66 -10.54 -0.07
CA LEU A 479 -4.87 -9.74 1.14
C LEU A 479 -5.97 -8.70 0.94
N ASN A 480 -5.98 -8.01 -0.20
CA ASN A 480 -7.01 -7.02 -0.53
C ASN A 480 -8.39 -7.65 -0.67
N LEU A 481 -8.48 -8.77 -1.37
CA LEU A 481 -9.69 -9.54 -1.48
C LEU A 481 -10.19 -9.92 -0.09
N PHE A 482 -9.35 -10.51 0.74
CA PHE A 482 -9.72 -10.88 2.11
C PHE A 482 -10.21 -9.68 2.95
N PHE A 483 -9.48 -8.57 2.97
CA PHE A 483 -9.88 -7.36 3.70
C PHE A 483 -11.11 -6.66 3.13
N SER A 484 -11.52 -7.00 1.92
CA SER A 484 -12.77 -6.50 1.37
C SER A 484 -13.98 -7.28 1.86
N LEU A 485 -13.82 -8.54 2.31
CA LEU A 485 -14.95 -9.41 2.66
C LEU A 485 -15.49 -9.11 4.07
N GLY A 486 -16.26 -8.04 4.20
CA GLY A 486 -17.19 -7.84 5.32
C GLY A 486 -18.58 -8.39 4.97
N GLY A 487 -19.05 -9.40 5.70
CA GLY A 487 -20.38 -10.02 5.55
C GLY A 487 -21.56 -9.16 6.03
N ILE A 488 -22.77 -9.72 5.98
CA ILE A 488 -24.04 -9.03 6.29
C ILE A 488 -24.38 -9.19 7.80
N PRO A 489 -24.64 -8.09 8.54
CA PRO A 489 -26.01 -7.82 9.00
C PRO A 489 -26.44 -6.34 8.87
N ASP A 490 -27.69 -6.13 8.45
CA ASP A 490 -28.33 -4.83 8.14
C ASP A 490 -29.04 -4.16 9.35
N GLU A 491 -28.84 -4.60 10.60
CA GLU A 491 -29.75 -4.27 11.72
C GLU A 491 -29.19 -3.41 12.89
N PHE A 492 -28.07 -2.69 12.76
CA PHE A 492 -27.57 -1.83 13.87
C PHE A 492 -27.31 -0.35 13.49
N PRO A 493 -27.70 0.61 14.37
CA PRO A 493 -27.71 2.04 14.06
C PRO A 493 -26.33 2.66 13.90
N ALA A 494 -26.29 3.80 13.20
CA ALA A 494 -25.08 4.52 12.77
C ALA A 494 -24.26 5.23 13.86
N THR A 495 -24.52 4.98 15.15
CA THR A 495 -23.97 5.78 16.27
C THR A 495 -23.10 5.02 17.27
N SER A 496 -22.67 3.78 16.99
CA SER A 496 -21.83 3.05 17.94
C SER A 496 -20.35 3.53 17.92
N ILE A 497 -19.83 3.80 19.11
CA ILE A 497 -18.55 4.49 19.37
C ILE A 497 -17.44 3.48 19.75
N TYR A 498 -17.58 2.21 19.37
CA TYR A 498 -16.69 1.14 19.82
C TYR A 498 -15.59 0.84 18.79
N ARG A 499 -14.39 1.34 19.11
CA ARG A 499 -13.20 1.36 18.26
C ARG A 499 -12.45 0.02 18.21
N SER A 500 -12.29 -0.48 16.98
CA SER A 500 -11.10 -1.05 16.30
C SER A 500 -11.35 -2.39 15.59
N GLY A 501 -11.47 -2.34 14.26
CA GLY A 501 -11.50 -3.49 13.34
C GLY A 501 -11.19 -2.98 11.93
N LEU A 502 -10.26 -3.61 11.21
CA LEU A 502 -9.59 -3.06 10.02
C LEU A 502 -10.27 -3.39 8.68
N ILE A 503 -11.52 -3.85 8.68
CA ILE A 503 -12.23 -4.26 7.45
C ILE A 503 -13.23 -3.17 7.09
N LYS A 504 -13.17 -2.64 5.86
CA LYS A 504 -14.33 -1.94 5.30
C LYS A 504 -15.47 -2.96 5.19
N ASN A 505 -16.61 -2.67 5.80
CA ASN A 505 -17.81 -3.45 5.50
C ASN A 505 -18.09 -3.33 3.99
N LEU A 506 -18.35 -4.45 3.28
CA LEU A 506 -18.71 -4.40 1.85
C LEU A 506 -19.88 -3.44 1.62
N ILE A 507 -20.81 -3.37 2.57
CA ILE A 507 -22.07 -2.64 2.52
C ILE A 507 -21.91 -1.17 2.94
N ASP A 508 -21.02 -0.89 3.91
CA ASP A 508 -20.76 0.46 4.41
C ASP A 508 -19.24 0.69 4.61
N PRO A 509 -18.53 1.23 3.60
CA PRO A 509 -17.09 1.43 3.66
C PRO A 509 -16.66 2.48 4.69
N SER A 510 -17.61 3.20 5.31
CA SER A 510 -17.35 4.14 6.41
C SER A 510 -17.33 3.47 7.79
N LYS A 511 -17.87 2.24 7.90
CA LYS A 511 -17.95 1.50 9.17
C LYS A 511 -17.04 0.27 9.14
N PRO A 512 -16.24 0.04 10.20
CA PRO A 512 -15.45 -1.17 10.32
C PRO A 512 -16.35 -2.38 10.58
N PHE A 513 -15.98 -3.56 10.06
CA PHE A 513 -16.62 -4.80 10.45
C PHE A 513 -16.37 -5.11 11.95
N GLU A 514 -17.44 -5.29 12.73
CA GLU A 514 -17.37 -5.62 14.15
C GLU A 514 -17.64 -7.11 14.41
N LEU A 515 -16.53 -7.85 14.56
CA LEU A 515 -16.50 -9.28 14.87
C LEU A 515 -17.32 -9.67 16.11
N THR A 516 -17.24 -8.88 17.19
CA THR A 516 -17.93 -9.18 18.45
C THR A 516 -19.44 -9.16 18.28
N ALA A 517 -19.96 -8.16 17.57
CA ALA A 517 -21.39 -8.04 17.27
C ALA A 517 -21.87 -9.20 16.38
N ALA A 518 -21.07 -9.56 15.37
CA ALA A 518 -21.38 -10.66 14.47
C ALA A 518 -21.47 -12.02 15.20
N LEU A 519 -20.60 -12.28 16.19
CA LEU A 519 -20.63 -13.53 16.94
C LEU A 519 -21.76 -13.61 17.98
N SER A 520 -22.17 -12.48 18.57
CA SER A 520 -23.27 -12.46 19.54
C SER A 520 -24.66 -12.43 18.91
N SER A 521 -24.77 -12.13 17.62
CA SER A 521 -26.06 -12.08 16.93
C SER A 521 -26.62 -13.49 16.68
N SER A 522 -27.95 -13.62 16.82
CA SER A 522 -28.72 -14.78 16.37
C SER A 522 -28.81 -14.91 14.85
N ASP A 523 -28.53 -13.81 14.13
CA ASP A 523 -28.64 -13.73 12.68
C ASP A 523 -27.32 -14.11 12.00
N PRO A 524 -27.39 -14.84 10.88
CA PRO A 524 -26.21 -15.33 10.18
C PRO A 524 -25.38 -14.17 9.63
N PHE A 525 -24.08 -14.27 9.88
CA PHE A 525 -23.07 -13.43 9.25
C PHE A 525 -22.53 -14.14 8.01
N SER A 526 -23.34 -14.24 6.95
CA SER A 526 -22.93 -14.90 5.70
C SER A 526 -22.83 -13.89 4.56
N LEU A 527 -21.93 -14.18 3.62
CA LEU A 527 -22.04 -13.65 2.27
C LEU A 527 -23.18 -14.39 1.57
N SER A 528 -24.08 -13.63 0.94
CA SER A 528 -25.05 -14.18 -0.02
C SER A 528 -24.29 -14.86 -1.16
N ASP A 529 -24.93 -15.81 -1.83
CA ASP A 529 -24.29 -16.50 -2.95
C ASP A 529 -23.85 -15.55 -4.07
N LYS A 530 -24.62 -14.48 -4.29
CA LYS A 530 -24.29 -13.38 -5.19
C LYS A 530 -24.28 -12.06 -4.44
N ILE A 531 -23.27 -11.23 -4.70
CA ILE A 531 -23.14 -9.88 -4.15
C ILE A 531 -23.01 -8.93 -5.32
N TYR A 532 -23.91 -7.96 -5.42
CA TYR A 532 -23.82 -6.92 -6.44
C TYR A 532 -22.92 -5.79 -5.95
N LEU A 533 -21.99 -5.35 -6.79
CA LEU A 533 -20.99 -4.34 -6.50
C LEU A 533 -21.41 -2.97 -7.07
N SER A 534 -21.16 -1.91 -6.30
CA SER A 534 -21.22 -0.51 -6.74
C SER A 534 -19.85 0.01 -7.15
N SER A 535 -18.78 -0.61 -6.61
CA SER A 535 -17.38 -0.36 -6.99
C SER A 535 -16.53 -1.62 -6.69
N SER A 536 -15.23 -1.60 -7.04
CA SER A 536 -14.35 -2.78 -6.95
C SER A 536 -14.27 -3.48 -5.59
N TYR A 537 -14.61 -2.79 -4.49
CA TYR A 537 -14.62 -3.33 -3.13
C TYR A 537 -15.84 -2.86 -2.31
N THR A 538 -16.95 -2.48 -2.97
CA THR A 538 -18.15 -1.98 -2.30
C THR A 538 -19.39 -2.64 -2.89
N SER A 539 -20.21 -3.26 -2.07
CA SER A 539 -21.50 -3.81 -2.48
C SER A 539 -22.55 -2.71 -2.63
N ARG A 540 -23.51 -2.92 -3.52
CA ARG A 540 -24.76 -2.15 -3.53
C ARG A 540 -25.55 -2.56 -2.28
N LYS A 541 -26.12 -1.58 -1.55
CA LYS A 541 -27.08 -1.87 -0.48
C LYS A 541 -28.21 -2.70 -1.08
N SER A 542 -28.39 -3.92 -0.60
CA SER A 542 -29.46 -4.80 -1.06
C SER A 542 -30.68 -4.58 -0.17
N SER A 543 -31.85 -4.33 -0.77
CA SER A 543 -33.13 -4.33 -0.06
C SER A 543 -33.71 -5.75 0.09
N ASN A 544 -32.93 -6.80 -0.18
CA ASN A 544 -33.48 -8.14 -0.35
C ASN A 544 -33.83 -8.78 1.00
N ALA A 545 -35.13 -8.90 1.25
CA ALA A 545 -35.71 -9.68 2.35
C ALA A 545 -35.47 -11.21 2.21
N ASN A 546 -34.95 -11.69 1.07
CA ASN A 546 -34.82 -13.12 0.77
C ASN A 546 -33.34 -13.56 0.77
N ILE A 547 -32.95 -14.28 1.83
CA ILE A 547 -31.61 -14.84 2.01
C ILE A 547 -31.46 -16.12 1.16
N ASN A 548 -30.50 -16.13 0.23
CA ASN A 548 -30.14 -17.29 -0.58
C ASN A 548 -28.71 -17.74 -0.26
N LEU A 549 -28.56 -18.96 0.27
CA LEU A 549 -27.29 -19.56 0.67
C LEU A 549 -27.20 -21.00 0.17
N SER A 550 -26.34 -21.23 -0.82
CA SER A 550 -26.03 -22.57 -1.32
C SER A 550 -25.07 -23.29 -0.38
N ALA A 551 -25.33 -24.57 -0.16
CA ALA A 551 -24.46 -25.49 0.56
C ALA A 551 -23.07 -25.56 -0.10
N LYS A 552 -23.02 -25.78 -1.42
CA LYS A 552 -21.79 -25.75 -2.25
C LYS A 552 -20.99 -24.47 -2.08
N SER A 553 -21.62 -23.32 -2.33
CA SER A 553 -20.95 -22.01 -2.22
C SER A 553 -20.42 -21.76 -0.82
N THR A 554 -21.16 -22.18 0.21
CA THR A 554 -20.72 -22.10 1.62
C THR A 554 -19.51 -22.97 1.89
N ALA A 555 -19.54 -24.23 1.47
CA ALA A 555 -18.44 -25.14 1.68
C ALA A 555 -17.16 -24.68 0.95
N LEU A 556 -17.25 -24.27 -0.32
CA LEU A 556 -16.09 -23.80 -1.09
C LEU A 556 -15.49 -22.50 -0.54
N TYR A 557 -16.33 -21.58 -0.07
CA TYR A 557 -15.87 -20.36 0.59
C TYR A 557 -15.15 -20.65 1.92
N VAL A 558 -15.75 -21.50 2.75
CA VAL A 558 -15.14 -21.95 4.01
C VAL A 558 -13.83 -22.70 3.75
N LEU A 559 -13.80 -23.60 2.77
CA LEU A 559 -12.59 -24.33 2.38
C LEU A 559 -11.48 -23.38 1.93
N GLY A 560 -11.82 -22.38 1.11
CA GLY A 560 -10.89 -21.32 0.71
C GLY A 560 -10.31 -20.55 1.90
N LEU A 561 -11.15 -20.17 2.87
CA LEU A 561 -10.69 -19.50 4.09
C LEU A 561 -9.79 -20.41 4.94
N ILE A 562 -10.14 -21.68 5.09
CA ILE A 562 -9.30 -22.68 5.78
C ILE A 562 -7.94 -22.80 5.09
N ASP A 563 -7.92 -22.79 3.76
CA ASP A 563 -6.68 -22.84 2.99
C ASP A 563 -5.81 -21.59 3.20
N LEU A 564 -6.41 -20.41 3.32
CA LEU A 564 -5.67 -19.21 3.71
C LEU A 564 -5.13 -19.33 5.13
N VAL A 565 -5.94 -19.75 6.11
CA VAL A 565 -5.47 -19.95 7.49
C VAL A 565 -4.28 -20.91 7.51
N ASP A 566 -4.34 -21.99 6.74
CA ASP A 566 -3.25 -22.96 6.56
C ASP A 566 -1.98 -22.30 5.98
N TYR A 567 -2.13 -21.42 4.98
CA TYR A 567 -1.00 -20.67 4.42
C TYR A 567 -0.44 -19.63 5.39
N TYR A 568 -1.25 -19.02 6.25
CA TYR A 568 -0.82 -17.96 7.15
C TYR A 568 -0.40 -18.45 8.54
N ARG A 569 -0.40 -19.76 8.83
CA ARG A 569 0.15 -20.32 10.08
C ARG A 569 1.46 -19.64 10.44
N ASP A 570 1.47 -18.92 11.55
CA ASP A 570 2.57 -18.04 11.92
C ASP A 570 3.72 -18.79 12.61
N TRP A 571 3.53 -20.08 12.91
CA TRP A 571 4.57 -20.99 13.39
C TRP A 571 5.28 -21.77 12.28
N GLU A 572 4.82 -21.69 11.02
CA GLU A 572 5.46 -22.33 9.88
C GLU A 572 6.07 -21.28 8.94
N LYS A 573 7.27 -21.53 8.41
CA LYS A 573 7.89 -20.63 7.43
C LYS A 573 7.39 -20.93 6.01
N ASN A 574 7.07 -19.90 5.24
CA ASN A 574 6.75 -20.01 3.83
C ASN A 574 7.07 -18.73 3.03
N ASN A 575 6.59 -18.66 1.79
CA ASN A 575 6.85 -17.54 0.89
C ASN A 575 6.34 -16.19 1.41
N PHE A 576 5.39 -16.15 2.34
CA PHE A 576 5.01 -14.89 2.98
C PHE A 576 6.20 -14.28 3.74
N ASP A 577 6.94 -15.09 4.50
CA ASP A 577 8.03 -14.64 5.36
C ASP A 577 9.20 -14.04 4.56
N THR A 578 9.47 -14.61 3.38
CA THR A 578 10.53 -14.14 2.48
C THR A 578 10.09 -12.95 1.63
N LEU A 579 8.82 -12.90 1.20
CA LEU A 579 8.36 -11.90 0.23
C LEU A 579 7.78 -10.63 0.87
N LEU A 580 7.04 -10.75 1.97
CA LEU A 580 6.35 -9.63 2.63
C LEU A 580 6.65 -9.49 4.13
N GLY A 581 6.91 -10.60 4.82
CA GLY A 581 7.02 -10.64 6.28
C GLY A 581 8.10 -9.74 6.87
N ASN A 582 9.08 -9.30 6.08
CA ASN A 582 10.18 -8.43 6.50
C ASN A 582 10.06 -6.98 6.04
N VAL A 583 9.02 -6.63 5.27
CA VAL A 583 8.89 -5.26 4.77
C VAL A 583 8.53 -4.33 5.92
N THR A 584 9.34 -3.29 6.09
CA THR A 584 9.19 -2.24 7.11
C THR A 584 8.64 -0.95 6.50
N SER A 585 8.22 0.00 7.35
CA SER A 585 7.85 1.35 6.89
C SER A 585 9.01 2.07 6.22
N SER A 586 10.24 1.93 6.74
CA SER A 586 11.43 2.53 6.13
C SER A 586 11.70 2.05 4.72
N GLU A 587 11.41 0.79 4.39
CA GLU A 587 11.52 0.29 3.01
C GLU A 587 10.51 0.93 2.06
N VAL A 588 9.31 1.31 2.56
CA VAL A 588 8.29 2.01 1.78
C VAL A 588 8.66 3.48 1.57
N PHE A 589 9.21 4.13 2.60
CA PHE A 589 9.57 5.56 2.57
C PHE A 589 11.01 5.84 2.11
N GLY A 590 11.83 4.80 1.92
CA GLY A 590 13.23 4.93 1.54
C GLY A 590 14.14 5.50 2.64
N THR A 591 13.79 5.34 3.92
CA THR A 591 14.57 5.86 5.05
C THR A 591 15.51 4.81 5.64
N GLU A 592 16.47 5.20 6.47
CA GLU A 592 17.26 4.25 7.25
C GLU A 592 16.38 3.43 8.20
N LYS A 593 16.68 2.13 8.32
CA LYS A 593 15.96 1.22 9.23
C LYS A 593 16.24 1.61 10.68
N SER A 594 15.21 1.97 11.42
CA SER A 594 15.33 2.15 12.87
C SER A 594 15.46 0.80 13.60
N VAL A 595 16.19 0.76 14.72
CA VAL A 595 16.43 -0.46 15.53
C VAL A 595 15.13 -1.10 16.06
N LYS A 596 14.00 -0.37 16.06
CA LYS A 596 12.70 -0.81 16.62
C LYS A 596 11.60 -0.99 15.57
N GLU A 597 11.92 -0.99 14.29
CA GLU A 597 10.90 -1.09 13.25
C GLU A 597 10.21 -2.46 13.25
N GLN A 598 8.88 -2.43 13.31
CA GLN A 598 8.06 -3.63 13.15
C GLN A 598 7.77 -3.85 11.68
N SER A 599 7.69 -5.12 11.28
CA SER A 599 7.14 -5.49 9.98
C SER A 599 5.75 -4.89 9.78
N LEU A 600 5.55 -4.25 8.64
CA LEU A 600 4.23 -3.78 8.19
C LEU A 600 3.28 -4.97 8.01
N PHE A 601 3.83 -6.14 7.68
CA PHE A 601 3.12 -7.37 7.30
C PHE A 601 3.37 -8.48 8.33
N SER A 602 2.85 -8.31 9.55
CA SER A 602 2.96 -9.34 10.58
C SER A 602 2.10 -10.56 10.23
N LYS A 603 2.75 -11.70 9.92
CA LYS A 603 2.08 -12.98 9.65
C LYS A 603 1.14 -13.39 10.77
N ALA A 604 1.57 -13.27 12.03
CA ALA A 604 0.76 -13.54 13.21
C ALA A 604 -0.55 -12.72 13.25
N LYS A 605 -0.49 -11.44 12.86
CA LYS A 605 -1.70 -10.60 12.79
C LYS A 605 -2.64 -11.06 11.68
N PHE A 606 -2.12 -11.43 10.51
CA PHE A 606 -2.93 -11.98 9.41
C PHE A 606 -3.57 -13.32 9.80
N PHE A 607 -2.79 -14.22 10.41
CA PHE A 607 -3.28 -15.49 10.94
C PHE A 607 -4.45 -15.30 11.91
N GLY A 608 -4.27 -14.44 12.91
CA GLY A 608 -5.32 -14.14 13.89
C GLY A 608 -6.58 -13.58 13.23
N PHE A 609 -6.42 -12.71 12.23
CA PHE A 609 -7.54 -12.09 11.51
C PHE A 609 -8.30 -13.07 10.61
N LEU A 610 -7.58 -13.88 9.82
CA LEU A 610 -8.15 -14.93 8.97
C LEU A 610 -8.88 -15.97 9.81
N THR A 611 -8.27 -16.41 10.91
CA THR A 611 -8.89 -17.37 11.83
C THR A 611 -10.16 -16.79 12.44
N SER A 612 -10.17 -15.50 12.82
CA SER A 612 -11.35 -14.82 13.34
C SER A 612 -12.49 -14.72 12.32
N HIS A 613 -12.18 -14.45 11.05
CA HIS A 613 -13.17 -14.37 9.98
C HIS A 613 -13.74 -15.75 9.64
N LEU A 614 -12.87 -16.75 9.44
CA LEU A 614 -13.28 -18.14 9.29
C LEU A 614 -14.20 -18.54 10.44
N ALA A 615 -13.85 -18.12 11.65
CA ALA A 615 -14.63 -18.44 12.81
C ALA A 615 -16.05 -17.85 12.67
N THR A 616 -16.16 -16.56 12.36
CA THR A 616 -17.47 -15.92 12.17
C THR A 616 -18.33 -16.61 11.12
N VAL A 617 -17.74 -17.01 9.99
CA VAL A 617 -18.46 -17.69 8.91
C VAL A 617 -18.98 -19.07 9.35
N LEU A 618 -18.12 -19.86 10.01
CA LEU A 618 -18.48 -21.17 10.56
C LEU A 618 -19.53 -21.05 11.68
N SER A 619 -19.59 -19.92 12.41
CA SER A 619 -20.65 -19.68 13.43
C SER A 619 -22.06 -19.71 12.86
N ASN A 620 -22.22 -19.42 11.56
CA ASN A 620 -23.51 -19.45 10.88
C ASN A 620 -24.16 -20.82 10.86
N PHE A 621 -23.34 -21.88 10.96
CA PHE A 621 -23.85 -23.23 11.11
C PHE A 621 -24.62 -23.44 12.40
N ASN A 622 -24.72 -22.49 13.34
CA ASN A 622 -25.57 -22.62 14.53
C ASN A 622 -26.58 -21.49 14.69
N LYS A 623 -26.83 -20.71 13.63
CA LYS A 623 -27.73 -19.55 13.65
C LYS A 623 -29.08 -19.85 13.02
N LYS A 624 -30.01 -18.88 13.01
CA LYS A 624 -31.41 -19.02 12.57
C LYS A 624 -31.58 -19.76 11.23
N PHE A 625 -30.67 -19.53 10.29
CA PHE A 625 -30.67 -20.15 8.95
C PHE A 625 -29.54 -21.18 8.76
N THR A 626 -29.33 -22.05 9.74
CA THR A 626 -28.33 -23.12 9.60
C THR A 626 -28.70 -24.09 8.45
N PRO A 627 -27.74 -24.39 7.56
CA PRO A 627 -27.88 -25.40 6.51
C PRO A 627 -27.59 -26.83 6.99
N ILE A 628 -27.10 -27.02 8.23
CA ILE A 628 -26.69 -28.32 8.77
C ILE A 628 -27.73 -28.84 9.77
N GLY A 629 -28.09 -30.11 9.64
CA GLY A 629 -28.91 -30.82 10.60
C GLY A 629 -28.42 -32.25 10.83
N LEU A 630 -28.92 -32.87 11.88
CA LEU A 630 -28.65 -34.25 12.24
C LEU A 630 -29.96 -35.02 12.37
N ILE A 631 -29.93 -36.30 12.01
CA ILE A 631 -31.03 -37.21 12.26
C ILE A 631 -30.62 -38.15 13.37
N ASP A 632 -31.45 -38.19 14.40
CA ASP A 632 -31.24 -39.04 15.56
C ASP A 632 -31.69 -40.49 15.32
N SER A 633 -31.55 -41.33 16.34
CA SER A 633 -31.99 -42.73 16.30
C SER A 633 -33.48 -42.92 16.05
N ASP A 634 -34.30 -41.91 16.37
CA ASP A 634 -35.75 -41.94 16.29
C ASP A 634 -36.25 -41.34 14.96
N ASN A 635 -35.32 -41.13 14.02
CA ASN A 635 -35.54 -40.52 12.71
C ASN A 635 -36.05 -39.07 12.77
N LYS A 636 -35.78 -38.35 13.88
CA LYS A 636 -36.11 -36.94 14.04
C LYS A 636 -34.98 -36.07 13.50
N LEU A 637 -35.30 -35.16 12.59
CA LEU A 637 -34.37 -34.15 12.10
C LEU A 637 -34.28 -33.00 13.10
N LEU A 638 -33.06 -32.75 13.58
CA LEU A 638 -32.71 -31.65 14.46
C LEU A 638 -31.70 -30.74 13.75
N TRP A 639 -32.07 -29.48 13.56
CA TRP A 639 -31.15 -28.49 13.01
C TRP A 639 -30.09 -28.14 14.04
N SER A 640 -28.89 -27.81 13.58
CA SER A 640 -27.75 -27.58 14.47
C SER A 640 -27.99 -26.46 15.52
N ASN A 641 -28.76 -25.43 15.18
CA ASN A 641 -29.18 -24.38 16.09
C ASN A 641 -30.21 -24.83 17.16
N GLN A 642 -30.73 -26.05 17.03
CA GLN A 642 -31.68 -26.69 17.96
C GLN A 642 -31.02 -27.83 18.77
N LEU A 643 -29.77 -28.21 18.46
CA LEU A 643 -29.11 -29.36 19.10
C LEU A 643 -28.95 -29.21 20.62
N ALA A 644 -28.73 -27.99 21.11
CA ALA A 644 -28.62 -27.72 22.54
C ALA A 644 -29.91 -28.00 23.34
N GLN A 645 -31.05 -28.14 22.65
CA GLN A 645 -32.36 -28.42 23.24
C GLN A 645 -32.70 -29.91 23.22
N SER A 646 -31.88 -30.75 22.56
CA SER A 646 -32.11 -32.19 22.45
C SER A 646 -31.54 -32.93 23.66
N THR A 647 -32.31 -33.91 24.16
CA THR A 647 -31.83 -34.91 25.13
C THR A 647 -31.25 -36.17 24.45
N ASN A 648 -31.47 -36.32 23.14
CA ASN A 648 -30.91 -37.41 22.36
C ASN A 648 -29.47 -37.09 21.96
N ASN A 649 -28.59 -38.05 22.26
CA ASN A 649 -27.16 -37.94 22.08
C ASN A 649 -26.63 -38.82 20.93
N ALA A 650 -27.48 -39.65 20.32
CA ALA A 650 -27.11 -40.59 19.27
C ALA A 650 -27.65 -40.13 17.90
N PHE A 651 -26.76 -39.60 17.08
CA PHE A 651 -27.07 -39.16 15.72
C PHE A 651 -26.55 -40.17 14.69
N LEU A 652 -27.43 -40.61 13.80
CA LEU A 652 -27.14 -41.63 12.80
C LEU A 652 -26.74 -41.04 11.45
N TYR A 653 -27.36 -39.92 11.06
CA TYR A 653 -27.16 -39.29 9.76
C TYR A 653 -27.04 -37.77 9.88
N SER A 654 -26.43 -37.15 8.88
CA SER A 654 -26.32 -35.70 8.75
C SER A 654 -26.98 -35.21 7.47
N VAL A 655 -27.49 -33.98 7.50
CA VAL A 655 -28.01 -33.26 6.34
C VAL A 655 -27.24 -31.97 6.13
N PHE A 656 -27.02 -31.61 4.88
CA PHE A 656 -26.49 -30.32 4.48
C PHE A 656 -27.25 -29.81 3.25
N VAL A 657 -28.01 -28.74 3.43
CA VAL A 657 -29.04 -28.30 2.45
C VAL A 657 -28.86 -26.83 2.07
N ASN A 658 -29.44 -26.43 0.95
CA ASN A 658 -29.50 -25.03 0.56
C ASN A 658 -30.49 -24.27 1.44
N ILE A 659 -30.29 -22.96 1.57
CA ILE A 659 -31.29 -22.01 2.04
C ILE A 659 -31.76 -21.21 0.83
N GLU A 660 -33.01 -21.38 0.44
CA GLU A 660 -33.65 -20.76 -0.71
C GLU A 660 -34.74 -19.81 -0.20
N ASN A 661 -34.59 -18.51 -0.45
CA ASN A 661 -35.48 -17.46 0.05
C ASN A 661 -35.78 -17.56 1.57
N GLY A 662 -34.75 -17.88 2.36
CA GLY A 662 -34.86 -18.04 3.81
C GLY A 662 -35.46 -19.37 4.29
N THR A 663 -35.87 -20.27 3.39
CA THR A 663 -36.35 -21.63 3.74
C THR A 663 -35.31 -22.68 3.35
N ARG A 664 -35.37 -23.87 3.96
CA ARG A 664 -34.40 -24.95 3.69
C ARG A 664 -34.87 -25.79 2.52
N SER A 665 -33.96 -26.16 1.61
CA SER A 665 -34.29 -27.04 0.49
C SER A 665 -34.63 -28.45 0.98
N GLU A 666 -35.53 -29.11 0.25
CA GLU A 666 -35.91 -30.52 0.51
C GLU A 666 -34.87 -31.50 -0.05
N VAL A 667 -34.08 -31.06 -1.04
CA VAL A 667 -33.07 -31.87 -1.73
C VAL A 667 -31.68 -31.63 -1.15
N MET A 668 -30.93 -32.73 -0.99
CA MET A 668 -29.54 -32.76 -0.54
C MET A 668 -28.65 -33.38 -1.62
N ASN A 669 -27.59 -32.69 -2.06
CA ASN A 669 -26.68 -33.22 -3.07
C ASN A 669 -25.48 -33.96 -2.45
N LEU A 670 -24.99 -35.00 -3.12
CA LEU A 670 -23.78 -35.73 -2.70
C LEU A 670 -22.52 -34.83 -2.76
N GLU A 671 -22.43 -33.97 -3.78
CA GLU A 671 -21.34 -33.00 -3.91
C GLU A 671 -21.21 -32.10 -2.68
N ASP A 672 -22.33 -31.56 -2.20
CA ASP A 672 -22.36 -30.66 -1.04
C ASP A 672 -21.86 -31.37 0.23
N MET A 673 -22.30 -32.62 0.43
CA MET A 673 -21.88 -33.45 1.56
C MET A 673 -20.40 -33.84 1.50
N GLY A 674 -19.90 -34.17 0.30
CA GLY A 674 -18.49 -34.45 0.07
C GLY A 674 -17.61 -33.24 0.38
N LEU A 675 -18.02 -32.05 -0.08
CA LEU A 675 -17.34 -30.78 0.22
C LEU A 675 -17.36 -30.45 1.71
N LEU A 676 -18.47 -30.72 2.41
CA LEU A 676 -18.53 -30.53 3.87
C LEU A 676 -17.54 -31.45 4.61
N ILE A 677 -17.43 -32.73 4.20
CA ILE A 677 -16.42 -33.65 4.75
C ILE A 677 -15.00 -33.13 4.49
N GLU A 678 -14.72 -32.61 3.29
CA GLU A 678 -13.43 -32.00 2.97
C GLU A 678 -13.13 -30.77 3.83
N VAL A 679 -14.12 -29.89 4.03
CA VAL A 679 -14.04 -28.74 4.95
C VAL A 679 -13.67 -29.19 6.36
N LEU A 680 -14.34 -30.18 6.92
CA LEU A 680 -14.04 -30.66 8.28
C LEU A 680 -12.66 -31.31 8.36
N ALA A 681 -12.29 -32.12 7.38
CA ALA A 681 -11.00 -32.80 7.35
C ALA A 681 -9.86 -31.79 7.27
N LYS A 682 -9.98 -30.78 6.39
CA LYS A 682 -9.00 -29.74 6.23
C LYS A 682 -8.95 -28.81 7.45
N LEU A 683 -10.09 -28.50 8.07
CA LEU A 683 -10.12 -27.72 9.32
C LEU A 683 -9.32 -28.41 10.43
N VAL A 684 -9.50 -29.72 10.61
CA VAL A 684 -8.77 -30.51 11.61
C VAL A 684 -7.26 -30.47 11.34
N GLU A 685 -6.86 -30.57 10.08
CA GLU A 685 -5.44 -30.47 9.70
C GLU A 685 -4.89 -29.06 9.90
N THR A 686 -5.66 -28.03 9.54
CA THR A 686 -5.26 -26.61 9.53
C THR A 686 -4.89 -26.08 10.91
N VAL A 687 -5.56 -26.57 11.95
CA VAL A 687 -5.33 -26.09 13.33
C VAL A 687 -4.38 -27.00 14.12
N ASP A 688 -3.83 -28.04 13.49
CA ASP A 688 -2.76 -28.84 14.10
C ASP A 688 -1.53 -27.97 14.37
N GLY A 689 -1.01 -28.01 15.59
CA GLY A 689 0.12 -27.17 16.03
C GLY A 689 -0.24 -25.73 16.40
N ILE A 690 -1.53 -25.36 16.50
CA ILE A 690 -1.98 -24.00 16.80
C ILE A 690 -1.47 -23.45 18.14
N GLU A 691 -1.05 -24.32 19.07
CA GLU A 691 -0.41 -23.91 20.32
C GLU A 691 0.92 -23.19 20.15
N LYS A 692 1.54 -23.32 18.97
CA LYS A 692 2.81 -22.66 18.63
C LYS A 692 2.63 -21.25 18.06
N THR A 693 1.38 -20.78 17.93
CA THR A 693 1.10 -19.45 17.37
C THR A 693 1.80 -18.35 18.15
N GLN A 694 2.31 -17.35 17.44
CA GLN A 694 2.87 -16.13 18.00
C GLN A 694 1.80 -15.06 18.21
N PHE A 695 0.55 -15.33 17.78
CA PHE A 695 -0.58 -14.46 18.02
C PHE A 695 -1.00 -14.50 19.49
N VAL A 696 -0.39 -13.63 20.30
CA VAL A 696 -0.48 -13.58 21.77
C VAL A 696 -1.93 -13.63 22.29
N GLU A 697 -2.88 -13.04 21.57
CA GLU A 697 -4.28 -12.98 22.01
C GLU A 697 -4.95 -14.37 22.01
N PHE A 698 -4.46 -15.35 21.26
CA PHE A 698 -4.95 -16.73 21.35
C PHE A 698 -4.35 -17.53 22.52
N LEU A 699 -3.21 -17.09 23.04
CA LEU A 699 -2.51 -17.75 24.15
C LEU A 699 -2.99 -17.29 25.53
N LYS A 700 -3.60 -16.09 25.62
CA LYS A 700 -4.02 -15.49 26.89
C LYS A 700 -5.27 -16.20 27.48
N PRO A 701 -5.21 -16.68 28.73
CA PRO A 701 -6.39 -17.09 29.50
C PRO A 701 -7.46 -16.00 29.54
N GLN A 702 -8.73 -16.37 29.37
CA GLN A 702 -9.85 -15.41 29.37
C GLN A 702 -10.91 -15.71 30.43
N PRO A 703 -11.37 -14.69 31.18
CA PRO A 703 -12.48 -14.85 32.12
C PRO A 703 -13.78 -15.29 31.45
N SER A 704 -14.02 -14.89 30.20
CA SER A 704 -15.20 -15.27 29.41
C SER A 704 -15.21 -16.73 28.93
N LEU A 705 -14.09 -17.45 29.11
CA LEU A 705 -13.87 -18.83 28.67
C LEU A 705 -13.49 -19.71 29.87
N ASP A 706 -14.03 -19.41 31.04
CA ASP A 706 -13.73 -20.11 32.30
C ASP A 706 -12.23 -20.17 32.63
N GLY A 707 -11.49 -19.11 32.30
CA GLY A 707 -10.04 -19.02 32.52
C GLY A 707 -9.20 -19.80 31.51
N LYS A 708 -9.79 -20.40 30.47
CA LYS A 708 -9.04 -21.08 29.40
C LYS A 708 -8.57 -20.10 28.34
N SER A 709 -7.46 -20.45 27.67
CA SER A 709 -7.05 -19.77 26.45
C SER A 709 -7.83 -20.29 25.25
N VAL A 710 -7.80 -19.50 24.18
CA VAL A 710 -8.41 -19.83 22.90
C VAL A 710 -7.81 -21.13 22.33
N VAL A 711 -6.48 -21.25 22.31
CA VAL A 711 -5.77 -22.46 21.87
C VAL A 711 -6.21 -23.70 22.67
N GLN A 712 -6.37 -23.58 23.99
CA GLN A 712 -6.81 -24.70 24.82
C GLN A 712 -8.21 -25.19 24.40
N LEU A 713 -9.13 -24.25 24.12
CA LEU A 713 -10.44 -24.58 23.59
C LEU A 713 -10.42 -25.13 22.16
N ILE A 714 -9.36 -24.93 21.37
CA ILE A 714 -9.17 -25.61 20.07
C ILE A 714 -8.79 -27.07 20.31
N ASN A 715 -7.77 -27.28 21.14
CA ASN A 715 -7.20 -28.59 21.33
C ASN A 715 -8.13 -29.56 22.09
N GLU A 716 -8.92 -29.08 23.05
CA GLU A 716 -9.87 -29.93 23.81
C GLU A 716 -10.98 -30.55 22.96
N ASN A 717 -11.16 -30.00 21.78
CA ASN A 717 -12.45 -29.93 21.15
C ASN A 717 -12.30 -30.47 19.74
N ILE A 718 -11.19 -30.18 19.03
CA ILE A 718 -10.88 -30.77 17.72
C ILE A 718 -11.09 -32.28 17.63
N ASN A 719 -10.76 -33.02 18.70
CA ASN A 719 -10.97 -34.47 18.79
C ASN A 719 -12.44 -34.90 18.69
N LYS A 720 -13.39 -34.02 19.04
CA LYS A 720 -14.82 -34.30 18.92
C LYS A 720 -15.36 -33.93 17.53
N VAL A 721 -14.66 -33.13 16.70
CA VAL A 721 -15.01 -32.93 15.27
C VAL A 721 -14.94 -34.26 14.53
N SER A 722 -14.01 -35.14 14.92
CA SER A 722 -13.89 -36.49 14.35
C SER A 722 -15.18 -37.31 14.46
N LYS A 723 -16.06 -37.00 15.43
CA LYS A 723 -17.35 -37.68 15.59
C LYS A 723 -18.37 -37.25 14.54
N ALA A 724 -18.25 -36.06 13.95
CA ALA A 724 -19.15 -35.57 12.92
C ALA A 724 -18.98 -36.32 11.58
N PHE A 725 -17.81 -36.93 11.33
CA PHE A 725 -17.59 -37.74 10.13
C PHE A 725 -18.46 -38.99 10.06
N ILE A 726 -18.89 -39.54 11.20
CA ILE A 726 -19.71 -40.76 11.26
C ILE A 726 -21.09 -40.52 10.62
N PRO A 727 -21.92 -39.58 11.10
CA PRO A 727 -23.24 -39.35 10.51
C PRO A 727 -23.16 -38.80 9.06
N LEU A 728 -22.11 -38.04 8.71
CA LEU A 728 -21.84 -37.63 7.32
C LEU A 728 -21.54 -38.83 6.41
N GLY A 729 -20.63 -39.71 6.85
CA GLY A 729 -20.25 -40.92 6.11
C GLY A 729 -21.41 -41.89 5.96
N ASN A 730 -22.25 -42.03 6.98
CA ASN A 730 -23.47 -42.83 6.92
C ASN A 730 -24.45 -42.30 5.87
N THR A 731 -24.63 -40.98 5.78
CA THR A 731 -25.50 -40.38 4.76
C THR A 731 -25.00 -40.68 3.34
N ILE A 732 -23.69 -40.52 3.09
CA ILE A 732 -23.10 -40.81 1.77
C ILE A 732 -23.21 -42.29 1.44
N ALA A 733 -22.81 -43.18 2.35
CA ALA A 733 -22.91 -44.63 2.15
C ALA A 733 -24.36 -45.07 1.87
N ASN A 734 -25.33 -44.50 2.59
CA ASN A 734 -26.74 -44.81 2.39
C ASN A 734 -27.30 -44.27 1.06
N LYS A 735 -26.88 -43.08 0.60
CA LYS A 735 -27.27 -42.57 -0.73
C LYS A 735 -26.72 -43.39 -1.90
N MET A 736 -25.57 -44.03 -1.71
CA MET A 736 -24.93 -44.88 -2.72
C MET A 736 -25.47 -46.33 -2.74
N LYS A 737 -26.31 -46.70 -1.75
CA LYS A 737 -26.88 -48.05 -1.54
C LYS A 737 -27.70 -48.58 -2.74
N ASP A 738 -28.50 -47.74 -3.37
CA ASP A 738 -29.49 -48.16 -4.39
C ASP A 738 -28.87 -48.37 -5.79
N ILE A 739 -27.62 -47.92 -6.01
CA ILE A 739 -26.96 -47.98 -7.33
C ILE A 739 -26.20 -49.30 -7.51
N ASN A 740 -25.64 -49.84 -6.42
CA ASN A 740 -24.70 -50.96 -6.46
C ASN A 740 -25.33 -52.30 -6.03
N SER A 741 -26.61 -52.32 -5.65
CA SER A 741 -27.29 -53.52 -5.18
C SER A 741 -28.04 -54.24 -6.31
N GLU A 742 -27.47 -55.35 -6.78
CA GLU A 742 -28.31 -56.51 -7.03
C GLU A 742 -29.00 -56.84 -5.69
N LYS A 743 -30.33 -56.99 -5.71
CA LYS A 743 -31.26 -56.91 -4.56
C LYS A 743 -30.95 -57.76 -3.31
N GLU A 744 -29.90 -58.57 -3.30
CA GLU A 744 -29.58 -59.48 -2.19
C GLU A 744 -28.12 -59.42 -1.68
N LYS A 745 -27.24 -58.55 -2.21
CA LYS A 745 -25.81 -58.50 -1.82
C LYS A 745 -25.30 -57.12 -1.38
N GLY A 746 -26.10 -56.37 -0.62
CA GLY A 746 -25.70 -55.03 -0.13
C GLY A 746 -25.03 -55.02 1.26
N LEU A 747 -24.23 -53.98 1.50
CA LEU A 747 -23.56 -53.56 2.76
C LEU A 747 -24.29 -53.89 4.09
N ILE A 748 -23.53 -53.90 5.20
CA ILE A 748 -24.04 -53.89 6.59
C ILE A 748 -25.11 -52.79 6.84
N PHE A 749 -25.09 -51.71 6.05
CA PHE A 749 -26.07 -50.61 6.08
C PHE A 749 -27.45 -50.96 5.48
N ASN A 750 -27.68 -52.22 5.08
CA ASN A 750 -28.96 -52.71 4.56
C ASN A 750 -30.15 -52.60 5.52
N ARG A 751 -29.94 -52.31 6.81
CA ARG A 751 -30.97 -52.45 7.85
C ARG A 751 -31.73 -51.19 8.26
N ILE A 752 -31.45 -50.02 7.67
CA ILE A 752 -32.11 -48.76 8.07
C ILE A 752 -32.77 -48.10 6.85
N THR A 753 -34.09 -48.12 6.80
CA THR A 753 -34.93 -47.35 5.87
C THR A 753 -35.28 -46.01 6.51
N THR A 754 -34.74 -44.91 5.99
CA THR A 754 -35.17 -43.55 6.37
C THR A 754 -36.32 -43.10 5.45
N THR A 755 -37.46 -42.71 6.03
CA THR A 755 -38.60 -42.14 5.29
C THR A 755 -38.35 -40.72 4.77
N THR A 756 -37.29 -40.07 5.27
CA THR A 756 -37.00 -38.64 5.10
C THR A 756 -36.27 -38.29 3.79
N PHE A 757 -35.84 -39.28 3.01
CA PHE A 757 -35.07 -39.08 1.76
C PHE A 757 -35.53 -40.01 0.65
N SER A 758 -36.84 -40.01 0.38
CA SER A 758 -37.50 -40.92 -0.55
C SER A 758 -37.22 -40.67 -2.03
N ASP A 759 -36.43 -39.65 -2.41
CA ASP A 759 -36.12 -39.41 -3.81
C ASP A 759 -34.99 -40.34 -4.29
N ARG A 760 -35.41 -41.51 -4.77
CA ARG A 760 -34.57 -42.61 -5.26
C ARG A 760 -34.29 -42.52 -6.76
N SER A 761 -34.57 -41.38 -7.40
CA SER A 761 -34.59 -41.21 -8.86
C SER A 761 -33.35 -40.54 -9.46
N LEU A 762 -32.19 -40.58 -8.81
CA LEU A 762 -31.00 -39.88 -9.30
C LEU A 762 -30.13 -40.77 -10.21
N ASN A 763 -30.12 -40.44 -11.51
CA ASN A 763 -29.05 -40.83 -12.43
C ASN A 763 -27.75 -40.15 -12.00
N TYR A 764 -27.05 -40.73 -11.02
CA TYR A 764 -25.76 -40.23 -10.55
C TYR A 764 -24.74 -40.22 -11.69
N LYS A 765 -23.87 -39.21 -11.74
CA LYS A 765 -22.82 -39.07 -12.77
C LYS A 765 -21.51 -39.69 -12.29
N LEU A 766 -20.54 -39.85 -13.20
CA LEU A 766 -19.18 -40.30 -12.83
C LEU A 766 -18.60 -39.44 -11.69
N ASN A 767 -18.79 -38.12 -11.77
CA ASN A 767 -18.30 -37.20 -10.75
C ASN A 767 -18.88 -37.47 -9.35
N ASP A 768 -20.15 -37.87 -9.24
CA ASP A 768 -20.79 -38.19 -7.95
C ASP A 768 -20.19 -39.45 -7.31
N GLN A 769 -19.87 -40.45 -8.13
CA GLN A 769 -19.17 -41.66 -7.70
C GLN A 769 -17.77 -41.32 -7.16
N LEU A 770 -17.02 -40.46 -7.86
CA LEU A 770 -15.69 -40.00 -7.45
C LEU A 770 -15.74 -39.19 -6.15
N ILE A 771 -16.74 -38.30 -6.00
CA ILE A 771 -17.00 -37.56 -4.76
C ILE A 771 -17.24 -38.52 -3.60
N ALA A 772 -18.16 -39.48 -3.76
CA ALA A 772 -18.52 -40.41 -2.71
C ALA A 772 -17.32 -41.29 -2.30
N LEU A 773 -16.56 -41.78 -3.28
CA LEU A 773 -15.32 -42.52 -3.09
C LEU A 773 -14.33 -41.72 -2.23
N GLU A 774 -14.05 -40.47 -2.63
CA GLU A 774 -13.14 -39.59 -1.90
C GLU A 774 -13.66 -39.30 -0.49
N ALA A 775 -14.94 -38.98 -0.34
CA ALA A 775 -15.52 -38.65 0.95
C ALA A 775 -15.47 -39.82 1.94
N LEU A 776 -15.80 -41.04 1.50
CA LEU A 776 -15.76 -42.24 2.33
C LEU A 776 -14.33 -42.62 2.74
N LEU A 777 -13.34 -42.44 1.85
CA LEU A 777 -11.94 -42.58 2.21
C LEU A 777 -11.53 -41.55 3.27
N THR A 778 -12.02 -40.30 3.19
CA THR A 778 -11.74 -39.27 4.20
C THR A 778 -12.31 -39.68 5.55
N VAL A 779 -13.56 -40.16 5.57
CA VAL A 779 -14.22 -40.62 6.79
C VAL A 779 -13.45 -41.81 7.38
N TYR A 780 -13.01 -42.76 6.56
CA TYR A 780 -12.16 -43.86 7.00
C TYR A 780 -10.84 -43.36 7.62
N GLU A 781 -10.14 -42.45 6.96
CA GLU A 781 -8.85 -41.91 7.43
C GLU A 781 -8.99 -41.20 8.79
N LYS A 782 -10.11 -40.49 9.03
CA LYS A 782 -10.35 -39.73 10.27
C LYS A 782 -10.99 -40.57 11.39
N THR A 783 -11.75 -41.62 11.07
CA THR A 783 -12.46 -42.44 12.08
C THR A 783 -11.86 -43.83 12.31
N ARG A 784 -11.09 -44.34 11.35
CA ARG A 784 -10.57 -45.72 11.28
C ARG A 784 -11.64 -46.82 11.28
N ILE A 785 -12.89 -46.48 11.00
CA ILE A 785 -13.99 -47.45 10.87
C ILE A 785 -13.93 -48.11 9.48
N GLN A 786 -13.61 -49.41 9.46
CA GLN A 786 -13.34 -50.18 8.23
C GLN A 786 -14.51 -50.21 7.25
N SER A 787 -15.76 -50.15 7.73
CA SER A 787 -16.95 -50.17 6.86
C SER A 787 -16.96 -49.04 5.82
N TYR A 788 -16.34 -47.88 6.10
CA TYR A 788 -16.24 -46.79 5.13
C TYR A 788 -15.19 -47.07 4.04
N LEU A 789 -14.09 -47.74 4.39
CA LEU A 789 -13.12 -48.20 3.39
C LEU A 789 -13.73 -49.26 2.48
N TRP A 790 -14.51 -50.19 3.04
CA TRP A 790 -15.22 -51.20 2.24
C TRP A 790 -16.22 -50.55 1.28
N ALA A 791 -17.02 -49.58 1.76
CA ALA A 791 -17.94 -48.85 0.89
C ALA A 791 -17.22 -48.08 -0.22
N ALA A 792 -16.05 -47.49 0.07
CA ALA A 792 -15.20 -46.87 -0.95
C ALA A 792 -14.71 -47.89 -1.99
N LEU A 793 -14.22 -49.05 -1.56
CA LEU A 793 -13.77 -50.12 -2.45
C LEU A 793 -14.91 -50.69 -3.31
N GLU A 794 -16.12 -50.79 -2.78
CA GLU A 794 -17.30 -51.20 -3.55
C GLU A 794 -17.63 -50.21 -4.67
N ILE A 795 -17.61 -48.90 -4.39
CA ILE A 795 -17.78 -47.86 -5.42
C ILE A 795 -16.68 -47.98 -6.48
N PHE A 796 -15.42 -48.15 -6.04
CA PHE A 796 -14.30 -48.33 -6.97
C PHE A 796 -14.49 -49.56 -7.85
N ASN A 797 -14.90 -50.70 -7.30
CA ASN A 797 -15.14 -51.93 -8.05
C ASN A 797 -16.31 -51.76 -9.02
N TYR A 798 -17.41 -51.16 -8.59
CA TYR A 798 -18.54 -50.85 -9.46
C TYR A 798 -18.14 -49.99 -10.66
N LEU A 799 -17.30 -48.98 -10.44
CA LEU A 799 -16.78 -48.13 -11.52
C LEU A 799 -16.00 -48.93 -12.58
N GLN A 800 -15.38 -50.06 -12.24
CA GLN A 800 -14.63 -50.86 -13.21
C GLN A 800 -15.50 -51.44 -14.32
N LYS A 801 -16.80 -51.67 -14.06
CA LYS A 801 -17.77 -52.12 -15.08
C LYS A 801 -17.95 -51.12 -16.22
N PHE A 802 -17.54 -49.86 -16.02
CA PHE A 802 -17.66 -48.77 -16.98
C PHE A 802 -16.33 -48.40 -17.62
N TYR A 803 -15.23 -49.07 -17.25
CA TYR A 803 -13.95 -48.85 -17.92
C TYR A 803 -14.01 -49.43 -19.34
N ASP A 804 -13.58 -48.65 -20.33
CA ASP A 804 -13.46 -49.08 -21.72
C ASP A 804 -11.98 -49.05 -22.13
N PRO A 805 -11.34 -50.22 -22.35
CA PRO A 805 -9.94 -50.29 -22.78
C PRO A 805 -9.69 -49.59 -24.12
N LYS A 806 -10.70 -49.50 -25.01
CA LYS A 806 -10.56 -48.86 -26.33
C LYS A 806 -10.47 -47.33 -26.26
N THR A 807 -10.96 -46.75 -25.18
CA THR A 807 -10.84 -45.30 -24.92
C THR A 807 -9.90 -45.00 -23.76
N ASN A 808 -9.49 -46.04 -23.01
CA ASN A 808 -8.79 -45.95 -21.73
C ASN A 808 -9.47 -44.98 -20.75
N TYR A 809 -10.82 -44.99 -20.73
CA TYR A 809 -11.64 -44.09 -19.92
C TYR A 809 -12.87 -44.79 -19.35
N TYR A 810 -13.50 -44.16 -18.34
CA TYR A 810 -14.72 -44.65 -17.70
C TYR A 810 -15.97 -44.07 -18.41
N ASN A 811 -16.57 -44.85 -19.32
CA ASN A 811 -17.75 -44.49 -20.11
C ASN A 811 -19.06 -44.62 -19.30
N TYR A 812 -19.20 -43.80 -18.26
CA TYR A 812 -20.36 -43.80 -17.39
C TYR A 812 -21.55 -43.05 -18.04
N TYR A 813 -22.60 -43.78 -18.46
CA TYR A 813 -23.79 -43.25 -19.15
C TYR A 813 -23.49 -42.33 -20.35
N ASN A 814 -22.52 -42.68 -21.19
CA ASN A 814 -22.15 -41.92 -22.41
C ASN A 814 -21.79 -40.45 -22.16
N GLN A 815 -21.30 -40.11 -20.95
CA GLN A 815 -20.83 -38.75 -20.66
C GLN A 815 -19.53 -38.46 -21.39
N GLU A 816 -19.46 -37.30 -22.06
CA GLU A 816 -18.23 -36.86 -22.72
C GLU A 816 -17.09 -36.67 -21.71
N PRO A 817 -15.88 -37.18 -21.98
CA PRO A 817 -14.71 -36.95 -21.15
C PRO A 817 -14.33 -35.46 -21.13
N THR A 818 -14.33 -34.85 -19.94
CA THR A 818 -13.93 -33.44 -19.76
C THR A 818 -12.63 -33.31 -18.96
N VAL A 819 -11.92 -32.19 -19.14
CA VAL A 819 -10.71 -31.90 -18.34
C VAL A 819 -10.98 -31.90 -16.82
N PRO A 820 -12.02 -31.21 -16.29
CA PRO A 820 -12.32 -31.24 -14.86
C PRO A 820 -12.56 -32.64 -14.32
N THR A 821 -13.38 -33.46 -14.99
CA THR A 821 -13.69 -34.82 -14.54
C THR A 821 -12.46 -35.73 -14.63
N ALA A 822 -11.63 -35.61 -15.66
CA ALA A 822 -10.39 -36.38 -15.79
C ALA A 822 -9.37 -36.04 -14.69
N LEU A 823 -9.22 -34.76 -14.32
CA LEU A 823 -8.36 -34.35 -13.21
C LEU A 823 -8.83 -34.95 -11.88
N ARG A 824 -10.15 -34.91 -11.63
CA ARG A 824 -10.73 -35.50 -10.43
C ARG A 824 -10.55 -37.02 -10.42
N LEU A 825 -10.79 -37.69 -11.54
CA LEU A 825 -10.58 -39.12 -11.69
C LEU A 825 -9.14 -39.49 -11.30
N VAL A 826 -8.12 -38.83 -11.87
CA VAL A 826 -6.72 -39.09 -11.51
C VAL A 826 -6.47 -38.88 -10.01
N LYS A 827 -7.02 -37.80 -9.42
CA LYS A 827 -6.93 -37.53 -7.98
C LYS A 827 -7.52 -38.68 -7.14
N SER A 828 -8.72 -39.14 -7.49
CA SER A 828 -9.43 -40.23 -6.81
C SER A 828 -8.71 -41.58 -6.96
N LEU A 829 -8.25 -41.91 -8.17
CA LEU A 829 -7.50 -43.15 -8.43
C LEU A 829 -6.19 -43.20 -7.63
N LEU A 830 -5.44 -42.09 -7.61
CA LEU A 830 -4.23 -41.97 -6.78
C LEU A 830 -4.51 -42.06 -5.28
N ARG A 831 -5.75 -41.91 -4.84
CA ARG A 831 -6.13 -41.94 -3.43
C ARG A 831 -6.60 -43.33 -2.99
N ILE A 832 -7.32 -44.05 -3.85
CA ILE A 832 -7.73 -45.44 -3.55
C ILE A 832 -6.58 -46.44 -3.74
N LYS A 833 -5.62 -46.14 -4.63
CA LYS A 833 -4.48 -47.01 -4.97
C LYS A 833 -3.82 -47.72 -3.76
N PRO A 834 -3.48 -47.04 -2.64
CA PRO A 834 -2.77 -47.69 -1.53
C PRO A 834 -3.56 -48.80 -0.84
N TYR A 835 -4.88 -48.87 -1.06
CA TYR A 835 -5.78 -49.84 -0.45
C TYR A 835 -6.09 -51.04 -1.37
N LEU A 836 -5.51 -51.07 -2.57
CA LEU A 836 -5.68 -52.15 -3.55
C LEU A 836 -4.54 -53.19 -3.48
N SER A 837 -4.75 -54.36 -4.08
CA SER A 837 -3.69 -55.37 -4.22
C SER A 837 -2.56 -54.91 -5.14
N LYS A 838 -1.37 -55.50 -5.03
CA LYS A 838 -0.21 -55.11 -5.86
C LYS A 838 -0.46 -55.22 -7.37
N SER A 839 -1.18 -56.25 -7.82
CA SER A 839 -1.56 -56.42 -9.23
C SER A 839 -2.49 -55.31 -9.70
N GLU A 840 -3.48 -54.94 -8.89
CA GLU A 840 -4.41 -53.85 -9.22
C GLU A 840 -3.71 -52.50 -9.23
N GLN A 841 -2.74 -52.29 -8.32
CA GLN A 841 -1.94 -51.06 -8.28
C GLN A 841 -1.14 -50.84 -9.57
N VAL A 842 -0.58 -51.91 -10.15
CA VAL A 842 0.17 -51.85 -11.42
C VAL A 842 -0.74 -51.42 -12.57
N ILE A 843 -1.93 -52.03 -12.65
CA ILE A 843 -2.93 -51.69 -13.68
C ILE A 843 -3.40 -50.26 -13.53
N LEU A 844 -3.61 -49.83 -12.28
CA LEU A 844 -4.07 -48.47 -11.99
C LEU A 844 -3.00 -47.42 -12.31
N ASP A 845 -1.72 -47.72 -12.07
CA ASP A 845 -0.60 -46.86 -12.46
C ASP A 845 -0.58 -46.62 -13.97
N GLU A 846 -0.87 -47.66 -14.74
CA GLU A 846 -0.90 -47.60 -16.19
C GLU A 846 -2.09 -46.76 -16.68
N ARG A 847 -3.28 -46.94 -16.08
CA ARG A 847 -4.44 -46.07 -16.35
C ARG A 847 -4.16 -44.61 -15.99
N ILE A 848 -3.52 -44.35 -14.85
CA ILE A 848 -3.12 -42.99 -14.44
C ILE A 848 -2.10 -42.40 -15.43
N ARG A 849 -1.16 -43.20 -15.93
CA ARG A 849 -0.17 -42.79 -16.95
C ARG A 849 -0.88 -42.31 -18.21
N LEU A 850 -1.85 -43.06 -18.72
CA LEU A 850 -2.59 -42.73 -19.94
C LEU A 850 -3.49 -41.51 -19.77
N LEU A 851 -4.23 -41.41 -18.66
CA LEU A 851 -5.02 -40.21 -18.33
C LEU A 851 -4.15 -38.96 -18.22
N LYS A 852 -2.96 -39.09 -17.60
CA LYS A 852 -1.98 -38.00 -17.54
C LYS A 852 -1.52 -37.58 -18.93
N GLN A 853 -1.24 -38.53 -19.83
CA GLN A 853 -0.86 -38.21 -21.20
C GLN A 853 -1.97 -37.45 -21.93
N ALA A 854 -3.24 -37.85 -21.75
CA ALA A 854 -4.38 -37.13 -22.30
C ALA A 854 -4.46 -35.69 -21.78
N LEU A 855 -4.25 -35.48 -20.47
CA LEU A 855 -4.22 -34.14 -19.85
C LEU A 855 -3.08 -33.25 -20.37
N LEU A 856 -1.93 -33.84 -20.74
CA LEU A 856 -0.78 -33.10 -21.25
C LEU A 856 -0.95 -32.57 -22.68
N ILE A 857 -1.85 -33.15 -23.47
CA ILE A 857 -2.01 -32.82 -24.91
C ILE A 857 -3.28 -32.03 -25.22
N VAL A 858 -4.03 -31.59 -24.20
CA VAL A 858 -5.31 -30.87 -24.41
C VAL A 858 -5.10 -29.45 -24.95
N PHE A 859 -4.05 -28.77 -24.49
CA PHE A 859 -3.73 -27.35 -24.71
C PHE A 859 -2.42 -27.18 -25.45
#